data_AF-A0A6N2VVT9-F1
#
_entry.id   AF-A0A6N2VVT9-F1
#
_cell.length_a   1.000
_cell.length_b   1.000
_cell.length_c   1.000
_cell.angle_alpha   90.00
_cell.angle_beta   90.00
_cell.angle_gamma   90.00
#
_symmetry.space_group_name_H-M   'P 1'
#
loop_
_entity.id
_entity.type
_entity.pdbx_description
1 polymer ?
#
loop_
_entity_poly.entity_id
_entity_poly.type
_entity_poly.pdbx_seq_one_letter_code
_entity_poly.pdbx_strand_id
1 'polypeptide(L)'
;MSRRLKKIGTAIFDIVGFINFRLQETKGNCWIDQLYDKDYWGKNNQSKEINNEIKEYLNKGYSMGCAGRYTHEPLVDVNGEIVKIQNYLDQMKLPWNLLYQDDILAVLHYGSFCFVTPKDYITSTLFKNLDDQSLISLKAGKGGTAQTTLPAIFQNENLCRNDLTSNIDTKKQEIQNKQDELKNLQKEKAAEIERMKQEIEAKYADTISLINKKKEELESKKAELEGQLFIYDTELYAIRCYWGETVTFVPLRKGKHANIEDPVVLYQKIRFLNEELGRYAAIYDFDGSKYSKHTFEELLKIRDDFMNMFAPGPKSVSLVKISKDGTIRCQSEIRNNMLSEYELLHGNTIAILIRDGENLYIGWTDDDKVQVKDENMFLKPETKEIASEDEENIRNSQKEEIAGRYFIFAILQGIVDQGKILKLPKIGSIMKSNPYVIYSMADGWLEDDRFGTLEDILKRTNHEVMKKGDTILTLMRITRDDNGYGYGRRGGVWNNNRGRGEANRTHDVSLKDFKFYKINKVDKTEYYDVFMRKYPLDIEFETIETPIRPNITNIGHVIKKSTCLWDEMELEKKEIRVLNNRLTGFTLDDEHDPTIKQVMERENAASDTEALKKFLPKNYRFETKDETYYDSRSDSMKGYHQSLDHVANSATEYQYFISERKKYTVNSTANMEIREGEYLDMTYLNSVLIRYVIRTKKVGNVYIGGTKIQFADIIPYLNKALEFLEEREKTEAALLRLHMDLYENWQVDVSRWRLEHHYHELTETRAKKFAKEFAR
;
A
#
# COMPACT_ATOMS: atom_id res chain seq x y z
N MET A 1 -3.40 -19.87 -10.69
CA MET A 1 -1.95 -19.79 -10.42
C MET A 1 -1.23 -19.47 -11.72
N SER A 2 -0.81 -18.23 -11.96
CA SER A 2 0.15 -17.94 -13.02
C SER A 2 1.50 -18.51 -12.56
N ARG A 3 1.95 -19.62 -13.14
CA ARG A 3 3.27 -20.17 -12.83
C ARG A 3 4.31 -19.21 -13.40
N ARG A 4 5.02 -18.48 -12.53
CA ARG A 4 6.28 -17.82 -12.93
C ARG A 4 7.33 -18.88 -13.26
N LEU A 5 8.19 -18.60 -14.23
CA LEU A 5 9.37 -19.43 -14.53
C LEU A 5 10.14 -19.70 -13.23
N LYS A 6 10.51 -20.96 -13.02
CA LYS A 6 11.26 -21.40 -11.82
C LYS A 6 12.76 -21.31 -12.07
N LYS A 7 13.55 -21.08 -11.03
CA LYS A 7 15.02 -21.11 -11.09
C LYS A 7 15.53 -22.50 -11.50
N ILE A 8 16.22 -22.57 -12.63
CA ILE A 8 16.82 -23.80 -13.20
C ILE A 8 18.33 -23.89 -13.01
N GLY A 9 18.98 -22.81 -12.57
CA GLY A 9 20.41 -22.77 -12.33
C GLY A 9 20.93 -21.37 -12.03
N THR A 10 22.23 -21.17 -12.23
CA THR A 10 22.90 -19.89 -12.08
C THR A 10 23.67 -19.52 -13.35
N ALA A 11 23.91 -18.24 -13.59
CA ALA A 11 24.67 -17.76 -14.74
C ALA A 11 25.63 -16.64 -14.38
N ILE A 12 26.79 -16.63 -15.04
CA ILE A 12 27.71 -15.49 -15.10
C ILE A 12 27.35 -14.71 -16.37
N PHE A 13 27.16 -13.39 -16.24
CA PHE A 13 26.70 -12.53 -17.32
C PHE A 13 27.84 -11.65 -17.84
N ASP A 14 28.11 -11.71 -19.14
CA ASP A 14 29.04 -10.80 -19.81
C ASP A 14 28.35 -9.47 -20.11
N ILE A 15 28.31 -8.61 -19.09
CA ILE A 15 27.66 -7.31 -19.20
C ILE A 15 28.32 -6.39 -20.24
N VAL A 16 29.65 -6.46 -20.38
CA VAL A 16 30.39 -5.58 -21.29
C VAL A 16 30.06 -5.95 -22.74
N GLY A 17 30.12 -7.25 -23.05
CA GLY A 17 29.69 -7.78 -24.35
C GLY A 17 28.24 -7.44 -24.64
N PHE A 18 27.34 -7.64 -23.67
CA PHE A 18 25.92 -7.37 -23.84
C PHE A 18 25.61 -5.88 -24.08
N ILE A 19 26.19 -4.96 -23.29
CA ILE A 19 25.96 -3.51 -23.47
C ILE A 19 26.49 -3.06 -24.83
N ASN A 20 27.67 -3.51 -25.24
CA ASN A 20 28.22 -3.20 -26.57
C ASN A 20 27.31 -3.70 -27.69
N PHE A 21 26.74 -4.90 -27.53
CA PHE A 21 25.75 -5.45 -28.43
C PHE A 21 24.47 -4.60 -28.47
N ARG A 22 23.90 -4.21 -27.33
CA ARG A 22 22.71 -3.36 -27.27
C ARG A 22 22.95 -1.98 -27.89
N LEU A 23 24.16 -1.42 -27.76
CA LEU A 23 24.54 -0.14 -28.38
C LEU A 23 24.65 -0.22 -29.91
N GLN A 24 24.88 -1.41 -30.47
CA GLN A 24 24.94 -1.63 -31.92
C GLN A 24 23.55 -1.86 -32.53
N GLU A 25 22.52 -2.11 -31.72
CA GLU A 25 21.15 -2.25 -32.20
C GLU A 25 20.61 -0.91 -32.71
N THR A 26 19.98 -0.95 -33.88
CA THR A 26 19.35 0.22 -34.50
C THR A 26 17.90 -0.07 -34.85
N LYS A 27 17.12 0.98 -35.04
CA LYS A 27 15.71 0.87 -35.43
C LYS A 27 15.56 0.08 -36.73
N GLY A 28 14.94 -1.10 -36.65
CA GLY A 28 14.74 -2.03 -37.78
C GLY A 28 15.87 -3.05 -37.98
N ASN A 29 16.86 -3.08 -37.09
CA ASN A 29 17.89 -4.13 -37.00
C ASN A 29 18.21 -4.37 -35.52
N CYS A 30 17.19 -4.76 -34.75
CA CYS A 30 17.35 -5.19 -33.37
C CYS A 30 17.18 -6.71 -33.27
N TRP A 31 17.76 -7.32 -32.24
CA TRP A 31 17.73 -8.76 -32.05
C TRP A 31 16.32 -9.29 -31.79
N ILE A 32 15.46 -8.49 -31.17
CA ILE A 32 14.06 -8.87 -30.96
C ILE A 32 13.30 -8.99 -32.30
N ASP A 33 13.57 -8.16 -33.30
CA ASP A 33 12.98 -8.30 -34.66
C ASP A 33 13.32 -9.68 -35.24
N GLN A 34 14.54 -10.18 -35.03
CA GLN A 34 14.96 -11.50 -35.52
C GLN A 34 14.18 -12.66 -34.88
N LEU A 35 13.69 -12.51 -33.65
CA LEU A 35 12.86 -13.53 -32.98
C LEU A 35 11.46 -13.60 -33.62
N TYR A 36 10.89 -12.45 -33.97
CA TYR A 36 9.57 -12.38 -34.60
C TYR A 36 9.62 -12.74 -36.10
N ASP A 37 10.66 -12.32 -36.83
CA ASP A 37 10.84 -12.65 -38.26
C ASP A 37 11.09 -14.14 -38.50
N LYS A 38 11.79 -14.83 -37.59
CA LYS A 38 12.10 -16.27 -37.73
C LYS A 38 10.95 -17.21 -37.34
N ASP A 39 9.83 -16.65 -36.87
CA ASP A 39 8.72 -17.39 -36.26
C ASP A 39 9.19 -18.30 -35.12
N TYR A 40 10.09 -17.78 -34.27
CA TYR A 40 10.65 -18.53 -33.14
C TYR A 40 9.53 -19.02 -32.19
N TRP A 41 8.52 -18.18 -31.97
CA TRP A 41 7.40 -18.46 -31.08
C TRP A 41 6.40 -19.50 -31.60
N GLY A 42 6.32 -19.70 -32.93
CA GLY A 42 5.49 -20.73 -33.55
C GLY A 42 6.20 -22.07 -33.71
N LYS A 43 7.54 -22.07 -33.72
CA LYS A 43 8.39 -23.26 -33.96
C LYS A 43 9.00 -23.88 -32.72
N ASN A 44 8.96 -23.21 -31.56
CA ASN A 44 9.47 -23.81 -30.33
C ASN A 44 8.48 -24.85 -29.77
N ASN A 45 8.98 -25.97 -29.24
CA ASN A 45 8.16 -27.04 -28.64
C ASN A 45 7.64 -26.67 -27.24
N GLN A 46 7.41 -25.39 -26.96
CA GLN A 46 7.12 -24.89 -25.62
C GLN A 46 5.65 -24.57 -25.42
N SER A 47 5.22 -24.60 -24.16
CA SER A 47 3.84 -24.24 -23.85
C SER A 47 3.61 -22.76 -24.18
N LYS A 48 2.40 -22.47 -24.67
CA LYS A 48 1.95 -21.10 -24.98
C LYS A 48 2.09 -20.15 -23.78
N GLU A 49 1.96 -20.69 -22.57
CA GLU A 49 2.09 -19.97 -21.30
C GLU A 49 3.52 -19.49 -21.04
N ILE A 50 4.51 -20.38 -21.17
CA ILE A 50 5.94 -20.03 -21.05
C ILE A 50 6.32 -18.96 -22.07
N ASN A 51 5.86 -19.13 -23.31
CA ASN A 51 6.11 -18.17 -24.38
C ASN A 51 5.54 -16.78 -24.06
N ASN A 52 4.34 -16.71 -23.46
CA ASN A 52 3.74 -15.43 -23.08
C ASN A 52 4.53 -14.75 -21.96
N GLU A 53 5.05 -15.52 -20.99
CA GLU A 53 5.84 -14.96 -19.89
C GLU A 53 7.19 -14.42 -20.37
N ILE A 54 7.91 -15.16 -21.23
CA ILE A 54 9.18 -14.68 -21.81
C ILE A 54 8.95 -13.42 -22.66
N LYS A 55 7.84 -13.36 -23.42
CA LYS A 55 7.43 -12.15 -24.15
C LYS A 55 7.17 -10.97 -23.22
N GLU A 56 6.55 -11.19 -22.07
CA GLU A 56 6.34 -10.12 -21.10
C GLU A 56 7.67 -9.51 -20.62
N TYR A 57 8.66 -10.36 -20.30
CA TYR A 57 10.00 -9.90 -19.91
C TYR A 57 10.73 -9.20 -21.05
N LEU A 58 10.57 -9.65 -22.30
CA LEU A 58 11.09 -8.97 -23.48
C LEU A 58 10.48 -7.57 -23.64
N ASN A 59 9.16 -7.47 -23.52
CA ASN A 59 8.43 -6.20 -23.65
C ASN A 59 8.83 -5.20 -22.54
N LYS A 60 9.25 -5.67 -21.37
CA LYS A 60 9.79 -4.80 -20.30
C LYS A 60 11.17 -4.25 -20.63
N GLY A 61 11.96 -4.94 -21.46
CA GLY A 61 13.31 -4.55 -21.86
C GLY A 61 13.42 -3.74 -23.16
N TYR A 62 12.31 -3.60 -23.90
CA TYR A 62 12.24 -2.91 -25.19
C TYR A 62 10.98 -2.04 -25.26
N SER A 63 11.05 -0.88 -25.90
CA SER A 63 9.90 0.02 -26.05
C SER A 63 8.89 -0.54 -27.08
N MET A 64 7.91 -1.34 -26.66
CA MET A 64 6.88 -1.86 -27.57
C MET A 64 5.59 -1.02 -27.51
N GLY A 65 5.29 -0.28 -28.57
CA GLY A 65 4.11 0.58 -28.66
C GLY A 65 2.82 -0.17 -29.02
N CYS A 66 1.70 0.17 -28.37
CA CYS A 66 0.37 -0.28 -28.76
C CYS A 66 -0.09 0.47 -30.03
N ALA A 67 -0.61 -0.26 -31.03
CA ALA A 67 -1.27 0.28 -32.24
C ALA A 67 -0.39 0.76 -33.42
N GLY A 68 0.40 -0.15 -34.01
CA GLY A 68 0.65 -0.14 -35.46
C GLY A 68 1.81 0.72 -36.01
N ARG A 69 2.64 1.32 -35.14
CA ARG A 69 3.98 1.83 -35.51
C ARG A 69 4.97 1.43 -34.42
N TYR A 70 5.54 0.23 -34.53
CA TYR A 70 6.48 -0.31 -33.57
C TYR A 70 7.87 0.33 -33.74
N THR A 71 8.50 0.69 -32.62
CA THR A 71 9.93 1.05 -32.57
C THR A 71 10.59 0.09 -31.59
N HIS A 72 11.09 -1.05 -32.06
CA HIS A 72 11.80 -2.02 -31.21
C HIS A 72 13.18 -1.48 -30.82
N GLU A 73 13.19 -0.51 -29.90
CA GLU A 73 14.40 0.16 -29.42
C GLU A 73 14.71 -0.27 -27.97
N PRO A 74 15.99 -0.47 -27.62
CA PRO A 74 16.42 -0.74 -26.25
C PRO A 74 15.99 0.34 -25.26
N LEU A 75 15.50 -0.06 -24.09
CA LEU A 75 15.20 0.88 -23.01
C LEU A 75 16.48 1.23 -22.22
N VAL A 76 16.84 2.51 -22.23
CA VAL A 76 18.03 3.03 -21.53
C VAL A 76 17.96 2.78 -20.03
N ASP A 77 16.79 2.99 -19.42
CA ASP A 77 16.59 2.81 -17.97
C ASP A 77 16.81 1.35 -17.55
N VAL A 78 16.39 0.39 -18.38
CA VAL A 78 16.58 -1.04 -18.14
C VAL A 78 18.06 -1.40 -18.18
N ASN A 79 18.81 -0.88 -19.14
CA ASN A 79 20.27 -1.07 -19.21
C ASN A 79 20.97 -0.49 -17.97
N GLY A 80 20.52 0.67 -17.49
CA GLY A 80 21.01 1.28 -16.25
C GLY A 80 20.79 0.40 -15.03
N GLU A 81 19.59 -0.17 -14.88
CA GLU A 81 19.29 -1.11 -13.79
C GLU A 81 20.09 -2.43 -13.91
N ILE A 82 20.27 -2.98 -15.12
CA ILE A 82 21.14 -4.16 -15.34
C ILE A 82 22.56 -3.90 -14.84
N VAL A 83 23.15 -2.75 -15.20
CA VAL A 83 24.50 -2.34 -14.77
C VAL A 83 24.59 -2.20 -13.25
N LYS A 84 23.58 -1.58 -12.64
CA LYS A 84 23.51 -1.40 -11.19
C LYS A 84 23.44 -2.73 -10.45
N ILE A 85 22.60 -3.66 -10.91
CA ILE A 85 22.48 -5.01 -10.33
C ILE A 85 23.77 -5.81 -10.53
N GLN A 86 24.36 -5.76 -11.72
CA GLN A 86 25.62 -6.45 -12.00
C GLN A 86 26.76 -5.97 -11.10
N ASN A 87 26.91 -4.65 -10.92
CA ASN A 87 27.91 -4.09 -10.02
C ASN A 87 27.75 -4.62 -8.59
N TYR A 88 26.52 -4.74 -8.11
CA TYR A 88 26.23 -5.31 -6.80
C TYR A 88 26.57 -6.81 -6.73
N LEU A 89 26.18 -7.59 -7.76
CA LEU A 89 26.49 -9.02 -7.86
C LEU A 89 28.01 -9.27 -7.87
N ASP A 90 28.77 -8.46 -8.59
CA ASP A 90 30.23 -8.55 -8.64
C ASP A 90 30.87 -8.21 -7.29
N GLN A 91 30.39 -7.16 -6.63
CA GLN A 91 30.84 -6.79 -5.27
C GLN A 91 30.59 -7.91 -4.26
N MET A 92 29.44 -8.59 -4.35
CA MET A 92 29.06 -9.69 -3.46
C MET A 92 29.57 -11.06 -3.93
N LYS A 93 30.14 -11.14 -5.13
CA LYS A 93 30.55 -12.39 -5.81
C LYS A 93 29.39 -13.39 -5.94
N LEU A 94 28.22 -12.89 -6.31
CA LEU A 94 27.01 -13.67 -6.53
C LEU A 94 26.76 -13.84 -8.03
N PRO A 95 26.25 -15.01 -8.47
CA PRO A 95 25.83 -15.19 -9.86
C PRO A 95 24.40 -14.66 -10.07
N TRP A 96 24.02 -14.46 -11.33
CA TRP A 96 22.61 -14.30 -11.70
C TRP A 96 21.88 -15.63 -11.52
N ASN A 97 20.60 -15.55 -11.17
CA ASN A 97 19.76 -16.73 -11.20
C ASN A 97 19.21 -16.92 -12.63
N LEU A 98 19.28 -18.15 -13.13
CA LEU A 98 18.81 -18.52 -14.46
C LEU A 98 17.41 -19.14 -14.34
N LEU A 99 16.43 -18.55 -15.03
CA LEU A 99 15.03 -19.04 -15.06
C LEU A 99 14.75 -19.91 -16.28
N TYR A 100 15.38 -19.59 -17.40
CA TYR A 100 15.15 -20.27 -18.67
C TYR A 100 16.37 -20.12 -19.59
N GLN A 101 16.65 -21.13 -20.40
CA GLN A 101 17.69 -21.09 -21.42
C GLN A 101 17.35 -22.05 -22.57
N ASP A 102 17.59 -21.61 -23.80
CA ASP A 102 17.67 -22.49 -24.97
C ASP A 102 18.91 -22.18 -25.83
N ASP A 103 18.82 -22.38 -27.14
CA ASP A 103 19.90 -22.13 -28.09
C ASP A 103 20.02 -20.67 -28.55
N ILE A 104 19.02 -19.83 -28.27
CA ILE A 104 18.93 -18.46 -28.77
C ILE A 104 18.94 -17.45 -27.61
N LEU A 105 18.14 -17.70 -26.58
CA LEU A 105 17.91 -16.75 -25.48
C LEU A 105 18.00 -17.42 -24.11
N ALA A 106 18.20 -16.57 -23.11
CA ALA A 106 18.14 -16.91 -21.71
C ALA A 106 17.39 -15.84 -20.91
N VAL A 107 16.74 -16.25 -19.84
CA VAL A 107 16.04 -15.37 -18.91
C VAL A 107 16.80 -15.35 -17.60
N LEU A 108 17.33 -14.18 -17.25
CA LEU A 108 18.03 -13.94 -16.00
C LEU A 108 17.11 -13.22 -15.01
N HIS A 109 17.24 -13.56 -13.74
CA HIS A 109 16.54 -12.87 -12.68
C HIS A 109 17.43 -12.56 -11.48
N TYR A 110 17.13 -11.46 -10.81
CA TYR A 110 17.65 -11.14 -9.50
C TYR A 110 16.69 -10.22 -8.73
N GLY A 111 16.27 -10.65 -7.53
CA GLY A 111 15.17 -9.99 -6.81
C GLY A 111 13.89 -9.95 -7.66
N SER A 112 13.26 -8.77 -7.74
CA SER A 112 12.09 -8.51 -8.59
C SER A 112 12.41 -8.25 -10.07
N PHE A 113 13.69 -8.07 -10.41
CA PHE A 113 14.11 -7.73 -11.76
C PHE A 113 14.38 -8.99 -12.59
N CYS A 114 13.70 -9.08 -13.74
CA CYS A 114 13.86 -10.14 -14.73
C CYS A 114 14.05 -9.53 -16.11
N PHE A 115 14.99 -10.04 -16.89
CA PHE A 115 15.17 -9.63 -18.28
C PHE A 115 15.65 -10.77 -19.17
N VAL A 116 15.47 -10.59 -20.47
CA VAL A 116 15.85 -11.57 -21.49
C VAL A 116 17.13 -11.10 -22.17
N THR A 117 18.07 -12.03 -22.33
CA THR A 117 19.36 -11.83 -23.00
C THR A 117 19.59 -12.90 -24.05
N PRO A 118 20.35 -12.62 -25.13
CA PRO A 118 20.90 -13.68 -25.97
C PRO A 118 21.76 -14.64 -25.15
N LYS A 119 21.72 -15.93 -25.50
CA LYS A 119 22.48 -16.99 -24.82
C LYS A 119 23.99 -16.73 -24.83
N ASP A 120 24.50 -16.12 -25.90
CA ASP A 120 25.94 -15.93 -26.12
C ASP A 120 26.62 -15.07 -25.05
N TYR A 121 25.85 -14.26 -24.31
CA TYR A 121 26.35 -13.37 -23.26
C TYR A 121 26.26 -13.98 -21.85
N ILE A 122 25.92 -15.27 -21.73
CA ILE A 122 25.87 -15.95 -20.43
C ILE A 122 26.71 -17.23 -20.41
N THR A 123 27.33 -17.49 -19.27
CA THR A 123 27.91 -18.80 -18.94
C THR A 123 27.07 -19.41 -17.82
N SER A 124 26.28 -20.44 -18.14
CA SER A 124 25.34 -21.04 -17.20
C SER A 124 25.85 -22.31 -16.53
N THR A 125 25.35 -22.54 -15.32
CA THR A 125 25.50 -23.79 -14.55
C THR A 125 24.10 -24.25 -14.17
N LEU A 126 23.62 -25.30 -14.84
CA LEU A 126 22.28 -25.85 -14.62
C LEU A 126 22.25 -26.75 -13.39
N PHE A 127 21.13 -26.71 -12.67
CA PHE A 127 20.88 -27.68 -11.62
C PHE A 127 20.72 -29.08 -12.19
N LYS A 128 21.14 -30.09 -11.42
CA LYS A 128 20.92 -31.48 -11.78
C LYS A 128 19.42 -31.74 -11.87
N ASN A 129 18.99 -32.37 -12.97
CA ASN A 129 17.62 -32.85 -13.12
C ASN A 129 17.38 -33.98 -12.10
N LEU A 130 16.37 -33.80 -11.25
CA LEU A 130 15.99 -34.76 -10.19
C LEU A 130 14.57 -35.31 -10.41
N ASP A 131 13.93 -35.03 -11.55
CA ASP A 131 12.52 -35.34 -11.76
C ASP A 131 12.24 -36.85 -11.84
N ASP A 132 13.28 -37.65 -12.17
CA ASP A 132 13.24 -39.12 -12.22
C ASP A 132 13.73 -39.80 -10.93
N GLN A 133 14.19 -39.04 -9.92
CA GLN A 133 14.74 -39.61 -8.68
C GLN A 133 13.66 -39.67 -7.58
N SER A 134 13.56 -40.80 -6.87
CA SER A 134 12.66 -40.93 -5.73
C SER A 134 13.19 -40.17 -4.50
N LEU A 135 12.30 -39.70 -3.62
CA LEU A 135 12.69 -38.95 -2.42
C LEU A 135 13.57 -39.78 -1.47
N ILE A 136 13.38 -41.10 -1.41
CA ILE A 136 14.24 -42.00 -0.63
C ILE A 136 15.68 -41.96 -1.16
N SER A 137 15.84 -42.06 -2.48
CA SER A 137 17.17 -42.04 -3.10
C SER A 137 17.89 -40.70 -2.89
N LEU A 138 17.12 -39.61 -2.88
CA LEU A 138 17.62 -38.25 -2.63
C LEU A 138 18.04 -38.08 -1.17
N LYS A 139 17.22 -38.51 -0.20
CA LYS A 139 17.56 -38.43 1.24
C LYS A 139 18.75 -39.33 1.63
N ALA A 140 18.98 -40.42 0.89
CA ALA A 140 20.14 -41.29 1.06
C ALA A 140 21.43 -40.74 0.41
N GLY A 141 21.32 -39.87 -0.60
CA GLY A 141 22.43 -39.25 -1.31
C GLY A 141 23.12 -38.12 -0.53
N LYS A 142 24.45 -38.02 -0.62
CA LYS A 142 25.34 -37.11 0.18
C LYS A 142 25.32 -37.38 1.70
N GLY A 143 25.56 -38.62 2.12
CA GLY A 143 25.98 -38.94 3.50
C GLY A 143 24.90 -39.45 4.45
N GLY A 144 23.67 -39.69 4.00
CA GLY A 144 22.61 -40.39 4.75
C GLY A 144 22.03 -39.65 5.96
N THR A 145 22.58 -38.50 6.36
CA THR A 145 22.13 -37.72 7.53
C THR A 145 20.77 -37.06 7.30
N ALA A 146 20.49 -36.60 6.07
CA ALA A 146 19.22 -35.96 5.70
C ALA A 146 17.99 -36.83 5.98
N GLN A 147 18.12 -38.17 5.84
CA GLN A 147 17.06 -39.14 6.10
C GLN A 147 16.65 -39.19 7.59
N THR A 148 17.52 -38.74 8.50
CA THR A 148 17.28 -38.71 9.95
C THR A 148 16.96 -37.32 10.51
N THR A 149 17.37 -36.26 9.81
CA THR A 149 17.29 -34.88 10.30
C THR A 149 16.15 -34.06 9.71
N LEU A 150 15.72 -34.35 8.46
CA LEU A 150 14.53 -33.77 7.84
C LEU A 150 13.31 -34.68 8.06
N PRO A 151 12.15 -34.15 8.52
CA PRO A 151 10.93 -34.93 8.65
C PRO A 151 10.39 -35.37 7.27
N ALA A 152 9.85 -36.60 7.21
CA ALA A 152 9.08 -37.07 6.07
C ALA A 152 7.65 -36.51 6.14
N ILE A 153 7.33 -35.61 5.22
CA ILE A 153 6.03 -35.01 4.98
C ILE A 153 5.28 -35.81 3.89
N PHE A 154 6.00 -36.32 2.89
CA PHE A 154 5.45 -37.14 1.82
C PHE A 154 5.46 -38.62 2.20
N GLN A 155 4.28 -39.24 2.22
CA GLN A 155 4.13 -40.63 2.69
C GLN A 155 4.68 -41.67 1.69
N ASN A 156 4.65 -41.38 0.38
CA ASN A 156 5.04 -42.31 -0.68
C ASN A 156 6.39 -41.96 -1.31
N GLU A 157 7.46 -41.90 -0.50
CA GLU A 157 8.80 -41.46 -0.93
C GLU A 157 9.41 -42.25 -2.12
N ASN A 158 8.84 -43.40 -2.48
CA ASN A 158 9.24 -44.23 -3.63
C ASN A 158 8.88 -43.65 -5.00
N LEU A 159 7.86 -42.78 -5.10
CA LEU A 159 7.41 -42.21 -6.36
C LEU A 159 8.37 -41.08 -6.83
N CYS A 160 8.50 -40.88 -8.14
CA CYS A 160 9.20 -39.71 -8.69
C CYS A 160 8.23 -38.62 -9.20
N ARG A 161 8.75 -37.42 -9.46
CA ARG A 161 7.96 -36.27 -9.95
C ARG A 161 7.31 -36.60 -11.31
N ASN A 162 8.05 -37.29 -12.18
CA ASN A 162 7.56 -37.67 -13.51
C ASN A 162 6.44 -38.71 -13.45
N ASP A 163 6.47 -39.65 -12.50
CA ASP A 163 5.38 -40.59 -12.28
C ASP A 163 4.08 -39.86 -11.88
N LEU A 164 4.18 -38.92 -10.93
CA LEU A 164 3.04 -38.11 -10.47
C LEU A 164 2.49 -37.22 -11.59
N THR A 165 3.38 -36.58 -12.36
CA THR A 165 2.99 -35.72 -13.48
C THR A 165 2.32 -36.53 -14.60
N SER A 166 2.89 -37.69 -14.95
CA SER A 166 2.31 -38.61 -15.94
C SER A 166 0.93 -39.13 -15.51
N ASN A 167 0.76 -39.43 -14.22
CA ASN A 167 -0.54 -39.82 -13.66
C ASN A 167 -1.57 -38.67 -13.76
N ILE A 168 -1.17 -37.44 -13.44
CA ILE A 168 -2.03 -36.26 -13.58
C ILE A 168 -2.41 -36.03 -15.04
N ASP A 169 -1.47 -36.12 -15.97
CA ASP A 169 -1.72 -35.88 -17.39
C ASP A 169 -2.62 -36.97 -17.99
N THR A 170 -2.41 -38.24 -17.61
CA THR A 170 -3.30 -39.35 -17.97
C THR A 170 -4.72 -39.08 -17.46
N LYS A 171 -4.88 -38.59 -16.23
CA LYS A 171 -6.19 -38.25 -15.65
C LYS A 171 -6.83 -37.03 -16.30
N LYS A 172 -6.05 -36.01 -16.65
CA LYS A 172 -6.55 -34.87 -17.45
C LYS A 172 -7.06 -35.33 -18.81
N GLN A 173 -6.33 -36.23 -19.47
CA GLN A 173 -6.76 -36.79 -20.74
C GLN A 173 -8.04 -37.62 -20.59
N GLU A 174 -8.17 -38.41 -19.53
CA GLU A 174 -9.42 -39.12 -19.21
C GLU A 174 -10.60 -38.16 -18.98
N ILE A 175 -10.38 -37.06 -18.25
CA ILE A 175 -11.40 -36.03 -18.02
C ILE A 175 -11.80 -35.36 -19.34
N GLN A 176 -10.82 -34.99 -20.16
CA GLN A 176 -11.06 -34.32 -21.45
C GLN A 176 -11.80 -35.24 -22.42
N ASN A 177 -11.36 -36.49 -22.56
CA ASN A 177 -12.03 -37.49 -23.40
C ASN A 177 -13.48 -37.69 -22.95
N LYS A 178 -13.76 -37.77 -21.65
CA LYS A 178 -15.13 -37.88 -21.12
C LYS A 178 -15.95 -36.60 -21.32
N GLN A 179 -15.34 -35.42 -21.24
CA GLN A 179 -16.02 -34.15 -21.54
C GLN A 179 -16.39 -34.06 -23.03
N ASP A 180 -15.54 -34.55 -23.92
CA ASP A 180 -15.79 -34.56 -25.35
C ASP A 180 -16.81 -35.64 -25.73
N GLU A 181 -16.76 -36.83 -25.10
CA GLU A 181 -17.84 -37.82 -25.17
C GLU A 181 -19.18 -37.23 -24.72
N LEU A 182 -19.22 -36.45 -23.63
CA LEU A 182 -20.43 -35.79 -23.15
C LEU A 182 -20.96 -34.74 -24.13
N LYS A 183 -20.08 -33.93 -24.72
CA LYS A 183 -20.48 -32.95 -25.74
C LYS A 183 -20.99 -33.63 -27.01
N ASN A 184 -20.38 -34.75 -27.41
CA ASN A 184 -20.82 -35.52 -28.56
C ASN A 184 -22.16 -36.21 -28.29
N LEU A 185 -22.35 -36.83 -27.12
CA LEU A 185 -23.65 -37.37 -26.68
C LEU A 185 -24.73 -36.30 -26.59
N GLN A 186 -24.40 -35.09 -26.10
CA GLN A 186 -25.32 -33.96 -26.06
C GLN A 186 -25.68 -33.45 -27.47
N LYS A 187 -24.73 -33.43 -28.41
CA LYS A 187 -24.95 -33.04 -29.82
C LYS A 187 -25.74 -34.08 -30.61
N GLU A 188 -25.41 -35.37 -30.48
CA GLU A 188 -26.17 -36.47 -31.09
C GLU A 188 -27.62 -36.47 -30.60
N LYS A 189 -27.83 -36.19 -29.31
CA LYS A 189 -29.18 -36.10 -28.73
C LYS A 189 -29.91 -34.79 -29.01
N ALA A 190 -29.22 -33.71 -29.39
CA ALA A 190 -29.85 -32.46 -29.82
C ALA A 190 -30.55 -32.58 -31.19
N ALA A 191 -30.13 -33.52 -32.03
CA ALA A 191 -30.66 -33.70 -33.39
C ALA A 191 -32.02 -34.46 -33.45
N GLU A 192 -32.45 -35.12 -32.37
CA GLU A 192 -33.67 -35.93 -32.30
C GLU A 192 -34.76 -35.33 -31.36
N ILE A 193 -34.49 -34.15 -30.80
CA ILE A 193 -35.21 -33.53 -29.66
C ILE A 193 -36.57 -32.88 -29.98
N GLU A 194 -37.03 -32.85 -31.23
CA GLU A 194 -38.36 -32.29 -31.52
C GLU A 194 -39.53 -33.29 -31.40
N ARG A 195 -39.29 -34.61 -31.34
CA ARG A 195 -40.39 -35.60 -31.45
C ARG A 195 -40.71 -36.48 -30.23
N MET A 196 -39.87 -36.55 -29.20
CA MET A 196 -40.13 -37.42 -28.03
C MET A 196 -39.81 -36.74 -26.70
N LYS A 197 -40.44 -35.58 -26.45
CA LYS A 197 -40.12 -34.71 -25.32
C LYS A 197 -40.77 -35.09 -23.97
N GLN A 198 -41.54 -36.17 -23.85
CA GLN A 198 -42.33 -36.43 -22.63
C GLN A 198 -42.10 -37.76 -21.90
N GLU A 199 -41.37 -38.73 -22.47
CA GLU A 199 -41.12 -40.04 -21.79
C GLU A 199 -39.67 -40.23 -21.30
N ILE A 200 -38.77 -39.29 -21.62
CA ILE A 200 -37.31 -39.48 -21.56
C ILE A 200 -36.68 -38.88 -20.29
N GLU A 201 -37.32 -37.91 -19.62
CA GLU A 201 -36.74 -37.29 -18.40
C GLU A 201 -36.53 -38.30 -17.26
N ALA A 202 -37.41 -39.31 -17.12
CA ALA A 202 -37.30 -40.32 -16.07
C ALA A 202 -36.26 -41.42 -16.37
N LYS A 203 -36.05 -41.81 -17.63
CA LYS A 203 -35.14 -42.92 -17.99
C LYS A 203 -33.65 -42.53 -17.99
N TYR A 204 -33.34 -41.24 -18.09
CA TYR A 204 -31.95 -40.76 -18.17
C TYR A 204 -31.45 -40.03 -16.92
N ALA A 205 -32.34 -39.72 -15.95
CA ALA A 205 -31.95 -39.12 -14.68
C ALA A 205 -30.91 -39.98 -13.92
N ASP A 206 -31.11 -41.30 -13.86
CA ASP A 206 -30.20 -42.23 -13.19
C ASP A 206 -28.81 -42.29 -13.86
N THR A 207 -28.78 -42.21 -15.19
CA THR A 207 -27.52 -42.22 -15.95
C THR A 207 -26.76 -40.92 -15.77
N ILE A 208 -27.44 -39.77 -15.78
CA ILE A 208 -26.85 -38.45 -15.53
C ILE A 208 -26.31 -38.36 -14.10
N SER A 209 -27.06 -38.90 -13.11
CA SER A 209 -26.62 -38.99 -11.71
C SER A 209 -25.34 -39.82 -11.56
N LEU A 210 -25.28 -41.01 -12.19
CA LEU A 210 -24.09 -41.85 -12.16
C LEU A 210 -22.87 -41.20 -12.84
N ILE A 211 -23.09 -40.47 -13.94
CA ILE A 211 -22.05 -39.73 -14.65
C ILE A 211 -21.50 -38.59 -13.80
N ASN A 212 -22.38 -37.79 -13.19
CA ASN A 212 -21.97 -36.68 -12.33
C ASN A 212 -21.16 -37.19 -11.13
N LYS A 213 -21.61 -38.29 -10.51
CA LYS A 213 -20.87 -38.96 -9.44
C LYS A 213 -19.47 -39.40 -9.89
N LYS A 214 -19.35 -40.02 -11.06
CA LYS A 214 -18.04 -40.42 -11.63
C LYS A 214 -17.15 -39.23 -11.98
N LYS A 215 -17.74 -38.10 -12.42
CA LYS A 215 -17.01 -36.86 -12.70
C LYS A 215 -16.46 -36.25 -11.41
N GLU A 216 -17.29 -36.17 -10.37
CA GLU A 216 -16.88 -35.70 -9.03
C GLU A 216 -15.78 -36.60 -8.44
N GLU A 217 -15.88 -37.92 -8.57
CA GLU A 217 -14.83 -38.85 -8.14
C GLU A 217 -13.50 -38.61 -8.87
N LEU A 218 -13.52 -38.30 -10.17
CA LEU A 218 -12.31 -38.01 -10.94
C LEU A 218 -11.69 -36.65 -10.61
N GLU A 219 -12.51 -35.60 -10.46
CA GLU A 219 -12.02 -34.29 -10.05
C GLU A 219 -11.46 -34.32 -8.62
N SER A 220 -12.08 -35.08 -7.71
CA SER A 220 -11.57 -35.29 -6.35
C SER A 220 -10.20 -35.98 -6.34
N LYS A 221 -10.03 -37.06 -7.14
CA LYS A 221 -8.73 -37.74 -7.29
C LYS A 221 -7.66 -36.86 -7.92
N LYS A 222 -8.04 -36.00 -8.88
CA LYS A 222 -7.12 -35.03 -9.48
C LYS A 222 -6.64 -34.03 -8.43
N ALA A 223 -7.55 -33.47 -7.63
CA ALA A 223 -7.20 -32.55 -6.55
C ALA A 223 -6.30 -33.22 -5.49
N GLU A 224 -6.54 -34.50 -5.18
CA GLU A 224 -5.67 -35.30 -4.30
C GLU A 224 -4.25 -35.45 -4.87
N LEU A 225 -4.12 -35.82 -6.15
CA LEU A 225 -2.82 -35.95 -6.83
C LEU A 225 -2.09 -34.61 -6.93
N GLU A 226 -2.80 -33.51 -7.20
CA GLU A 226 -2.22 -32.16 -7.21
C GLU A 226 -1.70 -31.77 -5.82
N GLY A 227 -2.42 -32.15 -4.75
CA GLY A 227 -1.96 -31.99 -3.37
C GLY A 227 -0.72 -32.81 -3.04
N GLN A 228 -0.67 -34.07 -3.49
CA GLN A 228 0.50 -34.94 -3.35
C GLN A 228 1.72 -34.37 -4.09
N LEU A 229 1.54 -33.87 -5.32
CA LEU A 229 2.60 -33.22 -6.09
C LEU A 229 3.13 -31.97 -5.40
N PHE A 230 2.26 -31.16 -4.77
CA PHE A 230 2.69 -30.00 -4.00
C PHE A 230 3.59 -30.39 -2.81
N ILE A 231 3.22 -31.43 -2.06
CA ILE A 231 4.02 -31.93 -0.94
C ILE A 231 5.36 -32.47 -1.45
N TYR A 232 5.34 -33.20 -2.57
CA TYR A 232 6.56 -33.70 -3.21
C TYR A 232 7.51 -32.58 -3.64
N ASP A 233 6.98 -31.55 -4.31
CA ASP A 233 7.72 -30.36 -4.72
C ASP A 233 8.35 -29.64 -3.53
N THR A 234 7.61 -29.58 -2.41
CA THR A 234 8.08 -29.00 -1.15
C THR A 234 9.24 -29.80 -0.58
N GLU A 235 9.14 -31.12 -0.50
CA GLU A 235 10.26 -31.94 -0.01
C GLU A 235 11.50 -31.86 -0.90
N LEU A 236 11.31 -31.93 -2.22
CA LEU A 236 12.41 -31.84 -3.18
C LEU A 236 13.17 -30.52 -3.02
N TYR A 237 12.44 -29.42 -2.88
CA TYR A 237 13.06 -28.11 -2.66
C TYR A 237 13.74 -28.01 -1.29
N ALA A 238 13.16 -28.60 -0.24
CA ALA A 238 13.80 -28.67 1.08
C ALA A 238 15.12 -29.47 1.06
N ILE A 239 15.19 -30.56 0.29
CA ILE A 239 16.44 -31.31 0.10
C ILE A 239 17.50 -30.45 -0.61
N ARG A 240 17.12 -29.71 -1.65
CA ARG A 240 18.04 -28.77 -2.33
C ARG A 240 18.53 -27.66 -1.38
N CYS A 241 17.65 -27.17 -0.51
CA CYS A 241 18.00 -26.24 0.56
C CYS A 241 19.02 -26.84 1.54
N TYR A 242 18.80 -28.09 1.97
CA TYR A 242 19.71 -28.81 2.86
C TYR A 242 21.10 -29.02 2.25
N TRP A 243 21.16 -29.30 0.94
CA TRP A 243 22.44 -29.45 0.23
C TRP A 243 23.18 -28.12 -0.02
N GLY A 244 22.53 -26.98 0.22
CA GLY A 244 23.10 -25.65 -0.03
C GLY A 244 23.16 -25.28 -1.51
N GLU A 245 22.27 -25.83 -2.35
CA GLU A 245 22.21 -25.51 -3.79
C GLU A 245 21.37 -24.24 -4.06
N THR A 246 20.46 -23.88 -3.15
CA THR A 246 19.51 -22.78 -3.35
C THR A 246 20.08 -21.42 -2.93
N VAL A 247 20.69 -21.36 -1.74
CA VAL A 247 21.19 -20.13 -1.11
C VAL A 247 22.70 -20.12 -1.05
N THR A 248 23.29 -19.03 -1.55
CA THR A 248 24.74 -18.77 -1.44
C THR A 248 25.00 -17.82 -0.27
N PHE A 249 25.79 -18.26 0.71
CA PHE A 249 26.19 -17.43 1.84
C PHE A 249 27.48 -16.65 1.56
N VAL A 250 27.40 -15.33 1.66
CA VAL A 250 28.52 -14.41 1.48
C VAL A 250 29.12 -14.05 2.85
N PRO A 251 30.44 -14.21 3.05
CA PRO A 251 31.10 -13.76 4.27
C PRO A 251 31.21 -12.23 4.27
N LEU A 252 30.53 -11.59 5.23
CA LEU A 252 30.64 -10.14 5.46
C LEU A 252 31.86 -9.82 6.33
N ARG A 253 32.05 -10.56 7.42
CA ARG A 253 33.20 -10.42 8.32
C ARG A 253 33.93 -11.74 8.47
N LYS A 254 35.24 -11.65 8.64
CA LYS A 254 36.12 -12.79 8.91
C LYS A 254 36.92 -12.51 10.17
N GLY A 255 36.91 -13.44 11.10
CA GLY A 255 37.60 -13.34 12.38
C GLY A 255 37.59 -14.66 13.12
N LYS A 256 37.75 -14.61 14.44
CA LYS A 256 37.78 -15.82 15.28
C LYS A 256 36.38 -16.41 15.45
N HIS A 257 36.28 -17.73 15.33
CA HIS A 257 35.05 -18.47 15.66
C HIS A 257 34.77 -18.45 17.17
N ALA A 258 33.49 -18.51 17.54
CA ALA A 258 33.09 -18.69 18.93
C ALA A 258 33.42 -20.11 19.42
N ASN A 259 33.33 -20.34 20.74
CA ASN A 259 33.62 -21.66 21.31
C ASN A 259 32.56 -22.66 20.84
N ILE A 260 32.95 -23.89 20.52
CA ILE A 260 32.06 -24.93 19.96
C ILE A 260 30.89 -25.20 20.94
N GLU A 261 31.14 -25.17 22.24
CA GLU A 261 30.14 -25.44 23.29
C GLU A 261 29.12 -24.31 23.48
N ASP A 262 29.41 -23.09 23.00
CA ASP A 262 28.46 -21.98 23.11
C ASP A 262 27.18 -22.29 22.30
N PRO A 263 25.99 -22.09 22.89
CA PRO A 263 24.73 -22.34 22.20
C PRO A 263 24.47 -21.29 21.12
N VAL A 264 23.84 -21.69 20.02
CA VAL A 264 23.34 -20.75 19.00
C VAL A 264 21.95 -20.26 19.38
N VAL A 265 21.73 -18.95 19.32
CA VAL A 265 20.41 -18.34 19.51
C VAL A 265 19.73 -18.13 18.14
N LEU A 266 18.58 -18.76 17.94
CA LEU A 266 17.73 -18.60 16.76
C LEU A 266 16.65 -17.54 17.06
N TYR A 267 16.78 -16.38 16.43
CA TYR A 267 15.78 -15.30 16.53
C TYR A 267 14.61 -15.59 15.60
N GLN A 268 13.42 -15.62 16.19
CA GLN A 268 12.20 -16.03 15.50
C GLN A 268 11.56 -14.91 14.69
N LYS A 269 11.74 -13.67 15.14
CA LYS A 269 11.11 -12.50 14.54
C LYS A 269 11.91 -12.02 13.34
N ILE A 270 11.26 -11.92 12.19
CA ILE A 270 11.81 -11.31 11.00
C ILE A 270 11.97 -9.81 11.28
N ARG A 271 13.20 -9.31 11.14
CA ARG A 271 13.52 -7.89 11.31
C ARG A 271 13.35 -7.18 9.98
N PHE A 272 12.54 -6.12 9.94
CA PHE A 272 12.39 -5.30 8.74
C PHE A 272 13.43 -4.19 8.73
N LEU A 273 14.28 -4.18 7.71
CA LEU A 273 15.43 -3.30 7.64
C LEU A 273 15.05 -1.83 7.70
N ASN A 274 14.04 -1.43 6.92
CA ASN A 274 13.55 -0.05 6.87
C ASN A 274 13.00 0.43 8.23
N GLU A 275 12.34 -0.43 9.00
CA GLU A 275 11.85 -0.12 10.33
C GLU A 275 12.97 -0.06 11.38
N GLU A 276 13.85 -1.06 11.39
CA GLU A 276 14.92 -1.18 12.37
C GLU A 276 15.97 -0.07 12.20
N LEU A 277 16.28 0.32 10.95
CA LEU A 277 17.15 1.46 10.65
C LEU A 277 16.54 2.78 11.14
N GLY A 278 15.26 3.01 10.85
CA GLY A 278 14.57 4.21 11.32
C GLY A 278 14.51 4.28 12.85
N ARG A 279 14.33 3.13 13.52
CA ARG A 279 14.28 3.03 14.98
C ARG A 279 15.65 3.27 15.60
N TYR A 280 16.70 2.68 15.01
CA TYR A 280 18.07 2.93 15.45
C TYR A 280 18.41 4.41 15.36
N ALA A 281 18.00 5.08 14.29
CA ALA A 281 18.17 6.52 14.16
C ALA A 281 17.42 7.32 15.23
N ALA A 282 16.22 6.88 15.60
CA ALA A 282 15.42 7.49 16.66
C ALA A 282 16.02 7.35 18.06
N ILE A 283 16.59 6.17 18.36
CA ILE A 283 17.00 5.80 19.71
C ILE A 283 18.44 6.28 20.01
N TYR A 284 19.29 6.34 18.99
CA TYR A 284 20.73 6.59 19.16
C TYR A 284 21.26 7.83 18.43
N ASP A 285 20.38 8.77 18.02
CA ASP A 285 20.76 10.00 17.29
C ASP A 285 21.65 9.72 16.05
N PHE A 286 21.22 8.76 15.22
CA PHE A 286 21.97 8.41 14.00
C PHE A 286 21.75 9.47 12.92
N ASP A 287 22.76 10.29 12.66
CA ASP A 287 22.77 11.24 11.55
C ASP A 287 23.00 10.47 10.22
N GLY A 288 21.91 10.00 9.63
CA GLY A 288 21.89 9.22 8.39
C GLY A 288 22.54 9.93 7.19
N SER A 289 22.80 11.24 7.29
CA SER A 289 23.53 12.02 6.28
C SER A 289 24.96 11.51 6.03
N LYS A 290 25.62 10.94 7.06
CA LYS A 290 27.02 10.52 7.00
C LYS A 290 27.22 9.14 6.35
N TYR A 291 26.17 8.33 6.26
CA TYR A 291 26.23 6.94 5.76
C TYR A 291 25.20 6.64 4.66
N SER A 292 24.55 7.67 4.10
CA SER A 292 23.57 7.56 3.00
C SER A 292 24.08 6.90 1.72
N LYS A 293 25.39 6.67 1.62
CA LYS A 293 26.07 6.02 0.49
C LYS A 293 26.47 4.57 0.74
N HIS A 294 26.29 4.05 1.96
CA HIS A 294 26.69 2.68 2.31
C HIS A 294 25.49 1.72 2.22
N THR A 295 25.69 0.56 1.61
CA THR A 295 24.68 -0.51 1.60
C THR A 295 24.54 -1.14 2.99
N PHE A 296 23.43 -1.85 3.22
CA PHE A 296 23.18 -2.54 4.49
C PHE A 296 24.34 -3.48 4.88
N GLU A 297 24.85 -4.21 3.90
CA GLU A 297 25.95 -5.15 4.05
C GLU A 297 27.27 -4.44 4.39
N GLU A 298 27.50 -3.23 3.85
CA GLU A 298 28.66 -2.40 4.20
C GLU A 298 28.58 -1.89 5.63
N LEU A 299 27.41 -1.48 6.09
CA LEU A 299 27.20 -1.07 7.49
C LEU A 299 27.50 -2.24 8.43
N LEU A 300 27.03 -3.45 8.10
CA LEU A 300 27.35 -4.65 8.87
C LEU A 300 28.85 -4.96 8.87
N LYS A 301 29.60 -4.65 7.80
CA LYS A 301 31.07 -4.84 7.76
C LYS A 301 31.83 -3.88 8.65
N ILE A 302 31.40 -2.61 8.72
CA ILE A 302 32.18 -1.53 9.33
C ILE A 302 31.83 -1.33 10.81
N ARG A 303 30.57 -1.54 11.20
CA ARG A 303 30.04 -1.10 12.50
C ARG A 303 29.65 -2.25 13.44
N ASP A 304 30.29 -2.32 14.60
CA ASP A 304 30.08 -3.38 15.60
C ASP A 304 28.72 -3.30 16.27
N ASP A 305 28.23 -2.10 16.54
CA ASP A 305 26.91 -1.87 17.11
C ASP A 305 25.79 -2.31 16.16
N PHE A 306 25.95 -2.06 14.87
CA PHE A 306 25.02 -2.51 13.84
C PHE A 306 25.00 -4.04 13.72
N MET A 307 26.18 -4.68 13.72
CA MET A 307 26.28 -6.13 13.78
C MET A 307 25.61 -6.71 15.03
N ASN A 308 25.88 -6.15 16.21
CA ASN A 308 25.31 -6.63 17.47
C ASN A 308 23.78 -6.47 17.54
N MET A 309 23.22 -5.47 16.85
CA MET A 309 21.77 -5.27 16.77
C MET A 309 21.08 -6.34 15.91
N PHE A 310 21.62 -6.62 14.72
CA PHE A 310 21.01 -7.57 13.79
C PHE A 310 21.39 -9.02 14.08
N ALA A 311 22.55 -9.28 14.66
CA ALA A 311 23.03 -10.61 15.06
C ALA A 311 23.60 -10.58 16.50
N PRO A 312 22.71 -10.58 17.51
CA PRO A 312 23.10 -10.41 18.91
C PRO A 312 23.66 -11.69 19.53
N GLY A 313 24.72 -11.53 20.32
CA GLY A 313 25.41 -12.63 21.01
C GLY A 313 26.56 -13.23 20.18
N PRO A 314 27.36 -14.12 20.77
CA PRO A 314 28.53 -14.72 20.11
C PRO A 314 28.15 -15.71 19.01
N LYS A 315 27.00 -16.40 19.12
CA LYS A 315 26.44 -17.26 18.07
C LYS A 315 24.96 -16.99 17.90
N SER A 316 24.57 -16.55 16.71
CA SER A 316 23.17 -16.21 16.45
C SER A 316 22.79 -16.41 14.99
N VAL A 317 21.53 -16.75 14.78
CA VAL A 317 20.88 -16.69 13.48
C VAL A 317 19.72 -15.71 13.56
N SER A 318 19.70 -14.75 12.64
CA SER A 318 18.66 -13.75 12.54
C SER A 318 18.11 -13.69 11.12
N LEU A 319 16.82 -13.39 11.00
CA LEU A 319 16.16 -13.21 9.72
C LEU A 319 15.87 -11.73 9.49
N VAL A 320 16.19 -11.26 8.29
CA VAL A 320 16.02 -9.86 7.90
C VAL A 320 15.25 -9.80 6.59
N LYS A 321 14.30 -8.90 6.47
CA LYS A 321 13.61 -8.57 5.22
C LYS A 321 13.74 -7.07 5.00
N ILE A 322 13.78 -6.60 3.76
CA ILE A 322 13.98 -5.17 3.51
C ILE A 322 12.76 -4.36 3.96
N SER A 323 11.56 -4.80 3.57
CA SER A 323 10.30 -4.22 3.99
C SER A 323 9.23 -5.29 4.12
N LYS A 324 8.14 -4.99 4.83
CA LYS A 324 7.03 -5.94 5.04
C LYS A 324 6.37 -6.34 3.72
N ASP A 325 6.11 -5.35 2.87
CA ASP A 325 5.35 -5.49 1.61
C ASP A 325 6.26 -5.58 0.37
N GLY A 326 7.59 -5.49 0.54
CA GLY A 326 8.56 -5.47 -0.56
C GLY A 326 8.64 -4.17 -1.35
N THR A 327 7.90 -3.15 -0.92
CA THR A 327 7.82 -1.84 -1.55
C THR A 327 8.26 -0.72 -0.60
N ILE A 328 8.58 0.45 -1.16
CA ILE A 328 8.62 1.73 -0.43
C ILE A 328 7.54 2.65 -0.96
N ARG A 329 7.03 3.51 -0.10
CA ARG A 329 6.15 4.60 -0.51
C ARG A 329 6.93 5.89 -0.44
N CYS A 330 7.01 6.61 -1.55
CA CYS A 330 7.61 7.93 -1.59
C CYS A 330 6.76 8.87 -2.43
N GLN A 331 7.12 10.15 -2.45
CA GLN A 331 6.34 11.15 -3.17
C GLN A 331 6.22 10.80 -4.66
N SER A 332 4.99 10.82 -5.17
CA SER A 332 4.73 10.56 -6.58
C SER A 332 5.28 11.68 -7.44
N GLU A 333 6.05 11.31 -8.47
CA GLU A 333 6.52 12.24 -9.51
C GLU A 333 5.40 12.60 -10.50
N ILE A 334 4.37 11.75 -10.59
CA ILE A 334 3.26 11.88 -11.55
C ILE A 334 2.06 12.55 -10.90
N ARG A 335 1.73 12.21 -9.64
CA ARG A 335 0.53 12.73 -8.96
C ARG A 335 0.93 13.67 -7.82
N ASN A 336 0.48 14.91 -7.90
CA ASN A 336 0.77 15.89 -6.85
C ASN A 336 0.07 15.48 -5.54
N ASN A 337 0.75 15.70 -4.40
CA ASN A 337 0.22 15.41 -3.05
C ASN A 337 -0.22 13.95 -2.82
N MET A 338 0.37 13.01 -3.55
CA MET A 338 0.14 11.59 -3.38
C MET A 338 1.46 10.85 -3.23
N LEU A 339 1.42 9.71 -2.54
CA LEU A 339 2.53 8.77 -2.52
C LEU A 339 2.39 7.80 -3.71
N SER A 340 3.53 7.40 -4.28
CA SER A 340 3.67 6.30 -5.23
C SER A 340 4.42 5.16 -4.55
N GLU A 341 4.01 3.94 -4.86
CA GLU A 341 4.64 2.72 -4.40
C GLU A 341 5.72 2.29 -5.41
N TYR A 342 6.91 1.97 -4.90
CA TYR A 342 8.05 1.54 -5.69
C TYR A 342 8.56 0.21 -5.14
N GLU A 343 8.76 -0.78 -6.01
CA GLU A 343 9.31 -2.08 -5.63
C GLU A 343 10.80 -1.97 -5.29
N LEU A 344 11.22 -2.67 -4.23
CA LEU A 344 12.61 -2.74 -3.82
C LEU A 344 13.31 -3.95 -4.43
N LEU A 345 14.57 -3.76 -4.82
CA LEU A 345 15.51 -4.86 -5.02
C LEU A 345 15.57 -5.66 -3.72
N HIS A 346 15.28 -6.97 -3.76
CA HIS A 346 15.13 -7.87 -2.60
C HIS A 346 13.91 -7.62 -1.68
N GLY A 347 12.93 -6.83 -2.12
CA GLY A 347 11.77 -6.47 -1.30
C GLY A 347 11.04 -7.68 -0.70
N ASN A 348 10.89 -8.76 -1.47
CA ASN A 348 10.16 -9.95 -1.05
C ASN A 348 11.05 -11.10 -0.54
N THR A 349 12.37 -11.00 -0.68
CA THR A 349 13.31 -12.03 -0.23
C THR A 349 13.67 -11.88 1.25
N ILE A 350 13.88 -13.01 1.94
CA ILE A 350 14.36 -13.03 3.32
C ILE A 350 15.88 -13.27 3.31
N ALA A 351 16.63 -12.41 3.98
CA ALA A 351 18.03 -12.61 4.30
C ALA A 351 18.18 -13.41 5.60
N ILE A 352 19.06 -14.41 5.58
CA ILE A 352 19.49 -15.17 6.74
C ILE A 352 20.88 -14.66 7.14
N LEU A 353 20.97 -14.06 8.32
CA LEU A 353 22.23 -13.65 8.94
C LEU A 353 22.70 -14.72 9.92
N ILE A 354 23.96 -15.15 9.77
CA ILE A 354 24.57 -16.17 10.64
C ILE A 354 25.86 -15.61 11.22
N ARG A 355 25.94 -15.58 12.55
CA ARG A 355 27.11 -15.14 13.31
C ARG A 355 27.76 -16.30 14.04
N ASP A 356 29.08 -16.42 13.90
CA ASP A 356 29.94 -17.34 14.66
C ASP A 356 31.19 -16.60 15.16
N GLY A 357 31.09 -16.05 16.36
CA GLY A 357 32.09 -15.18 16.99
C GLY A 357 32.16 -13.83 16.29
N GLU A 358 33.30 -13.58 15.64
CA GLU A 358 33.55 -12.39 14.81
C GLU A 358 33.16 -12.60 13.35
N ASN A 359 32.87 -13.84 12.95
CA ASN A 359 32.44 -14.14 11.58
C ASN A 359 30.96 -13.83 11.41
N LEU A 360 30.62 -13.18 10.30
CA LEU A 360 29.25 -12.86 9.93
C LEU A 360 29.02 -13.24 8.46
N TYR A 361 27.94 -13.96 8.20
CA TYR A 361 27.53 -14.40 6.87
C TYR A 361 26.10 -13.93 6.59
N ILE A 362 25.83 -13.60 5.33
CA ILE A 362 24.49 -13.27 4.84
C ILE A 362 24.14 -14.17 3.65
N GLY A 363 22.93 -14.70 3.61
CA GLY A 363 22.40 -15.44 2.47
C GLY A 363 20.97 -15.01 2.16
N TRP A 364 20.68 -14.70 0.90
CA TRP A 364 19.34 -14.30 0.45
C TRP A 364 18.57 -15.53 -0.07
N THR A 365 17.33 -15.72 0.39
CA THR A 365 16.46 -16.80 -0.07
C THR A 365 15.81 -16.49 -1.42
N ASP A 366 15.27 -17.51 -2.09
CA ASP A 366 14.50 -17.33 -3.32
C ASP A 366 13.14 -16.67 -3.02
N ASP A 367 12.81 -15.61 -3.78
CA ASP A 367 11.61 -14.75 -3.64
C ASP A 367 10.29 -15.53 -3.81
N ASP A 368 10.28 -16.45 -4.78
CA ASP A 368 9.08 -17.19 -5.19
C ASP A 368 8.75 -18.41 -4.31
N LYS A 369 9.69 -18.84 -3.46
CA LYS A 369 9.56 -20.06 -2.64
C LYS A 369 9.43 -19.82 -1.16
N VAL A 370 10.11 -18.81 -0.64
CA VAL A 370 10.17 -18.56 0.81
C VAL A 370 9.35 -17.31 1.12
N GLN A 371 8.04 -17.50 1.32
CA GLN A 371 7.14 -16.44 1.71
C GLN A 371 6.67 -16.64 3.14
N VAL A 372 6.93 -15.66 4.00
CA VAL A 372 6.42 -15.63 5.38
C VAL A 372 5.64 -14.32 5.54
N LYS A 373 4.34 -14.41 5.79
CA LYS A 373 3.45 -13.24 5.96
C LYS A 373 3.44 -12.74 7.39
N ASP A 374 3.47 -13.64 8.36
CA ASP A 374 3.62 -13.29 9.78
C ASP A 374 5.06 -12.83 10.07
N GLU A 375 5.24 -11.89 11.01
CA GLU A 375 6.56 -11.45 11.46
C GLU A 375 7.30 -12.55 12.23
N ASN A 376 6.60 -13.62 12.61
CA ASN A 376 7.12 -14.73 13.39
C ASN A 376 7.33 -15.99 12.55
N MET A 377 8.52 -16.58 12.69
CA MET A 377 8.86 -17.89 12.12
C MET A 377 8.11 -19.06 12.75
N PHE A 378 7.61 -18.90 13.97
CA PHE A 378 6.86 -19.93 14.68
C PHE A 378 5.41 -19.53 14.74
N LEU A 379 4.52 -20.47 14.46
CA LEU A 379 3.09 -20.28 14.60
C LEU A 379 2.78 -19.99 16.08
N LYS A 380 2.12 -18.86 16.36
CA LYS A 380 1.51 -18.64 17.68
C LYS A 380 0.48 -19.76 17.91
N PRO A 381 0.33 -20.29 19.13
CA PRO A 381 -0.82 -21.14 19.44
C PRO A 381 -2.08 -20.29 19.21
N GLU A 382 -2.88 -20.60 18.19
CA GLU A 382 -4.02 -19.76 17.80
C GLU A 382 -5.05 -19.63 18.94
N THR A 383 -5.34 -18.40 19.35
CA THR A 383 -6.70 -18.02 19.74
C THR A 383 -7.49 -17.84 18.46
N LYS A 384 -8.31 -18.84 18.14
CA LYS A 384 -9.21 -18.86 16.99
C LYS A 384 -10.18 -17.67 17.04
N GLU A 385 -10.09 -16.71 16.14
CA GLU A 385 -11.23 -15.84 15.83
C GLU A 385 -11.37 -15.53 14.33
N ILE A 386 -12.52 -16.02 13.84
CA ILE A 386 -13.42 -15.53 12.78
C ILE A 386 -12.93 -15.57 11.33
N ALA A 387 -13.48 -16.56 10.62
CA ALA A 387 -13.47 -16.72 9.18
C ALA A 387 -14.53 -15.84 8.50
N SER A 388 -14.19 -15.29 7.33
CA SER A 388 -15.17 -14.98 6.29
C SER A 388 -14.58 -15.15 4.87
N GLU A 389 -15.43 -15.71 4.01
CA GLU A 389 -15.53 -15.77 2.53
C GLU A 389 -14.35 -16.18 1.63
N ASP A 390 -13.08 -16.17 2.06
CA ASP A 390 -11.91 -16.51 1.21
C ASP A 390 -11.23 -17.85 1.55
N GLU A 391 -11.98 -18.90 1.90
CA GLU A 391 -11.40 -20.16 2.41
C GLU A 391 -10.35 -20.83 1.49
N GLU A 392 -10.51 -20.76 0.16
CA GLU A 392 -9.57 -21.40 -0.78
C GLU A 392 -8.24 -20.63 -0.92
N ASN A 393 -8.28 -19.30 -1.01
CA ASN A 393 -7.08 -18.46 -1.10
C ASN A 393 -6.32 -18.43 0.22
N ILE A 394 -7.03 -18.43 1.35
CA ILE A 394 -6.44 -18.51 2.69
C ILE A 394 -5.75 -19.87 2.88
N ARG A 395 -6.39 -20.99 2.49
CA ARG A 395 -5.79 -22.33 2.59
C ARG A 395 -4.52 -22.49 1.75
N ASN A 396 -4.47 -21.93 0.54
CA ASN A 396 -3.28 -22.00 -0.31
C ASN A 396 -2.14 -21.13 0.25
N SER A 397 -2.46 -19.92 0.72
CA SER A 397 -1.48 -19.04 1.37
C SER A 397 -0.88 -19.66 2.63
N GLN A 398 -1.69 -20.37 3.44
CA GLN A 398 -1.20 -21.06 4.63
C GLN A 398 -0.24 -22.21 4.29
N LYS A 399 -0.51 -22.96 3.21
CA LYS A 399 0.37 -24.06 2.76
C LYS A 399 1.73 -23.55 2.29
N GLU A 400 1.77 -22.47 1.51
CA GLU A 400 3.01 -21.84 1.04
C GLU A 400 3.82 -21.24 2.19
N GLU A 401 3.16 -20.65 3.19
CA GLU A 401 3.80 -20.11 4.38
C GLU A 401 4.45 -21.21 5.26
N ILE A 402 3.76 -22.33 5.45
CA ILE A 402 4.29 -23.51 6.15
C ILE A 402 5.50 -24.08 5.39
N ALA A 403 5.41 -24.18 4.06
CA ALA A 403 6.51 -24.62 3.21
C ALA A 403 7.72 -23.66 3.30
N GLY A 404 7.50 -22.35 3.26
CA GLY A 404 8.56 -21.34 3.41
C GLY A 404 9.31 -21.46 4.73
N ARG A 405 8.59 -21.64 5.84
CA ARG A 405 9.20 -21.91 7.16
C ARG A 405 10.03 -23.19 7.13
N TYR A 406 9.49 -24.26 6.55
CA TYR A 406 10.19 -25.54 6.41
C TYR A 406 11.50 -25.42 5.62
N PHE A 407 11.52 -24.61 4.55
CA PHE A 407 12.71 -24.36 3.75
C PHE A 407 13.82 -23.66 4.56
N ILE A 408 13.47 -22.65 5.36
CA ILE A 408 14.45 -21.98 6.24
C ILE A 408 15.07 -22.98 7.23
N PHE A 409 14.26 -23.85 7.84
CA PHE A 409 14.80 -24.89 8.72
C PHE A 409 15.70 -25.89 7.99
N ALA A 410 15.34 -26.29 6.76
CA ALA A 410 16.18 -27.18 5.96
C ALA A 410 17.53 -26.54 5.60
N ILE A 411 17.56 -25.24 5.28
CA ILE A 411 18.80 -24.48 5.07
C ILE A 411 19.66 -24.50 6.34
N LEU A 412 19.07 -24.18 7.50
CA LEU A 412 19.80 -24.13 8.77
C LEU A 412 20.34 -25.51 9.18
N GLN A 413 19.55 -26.58 8.99
CA GLN A 413 19.99 -27.94 9.26
C GLN A 413 21.18 -28.32 8.36
N GLY A 414 21.14 -27.97 7.08
CA GLY A 414 22.26 -28.20 6.15
C GLY A 414 23.54 -27.49 6.60
N ILE A 415 23.42 -26.26 7.11
CA ILE A 415 24.56 -25.47 7.60
C ILE A 415 25.19 -26.08 8.85
N VAL A 416 24.37 -26.54 9.78
CA VAL A 416 24.86 -27.17 11.02
C VAL A 416 25.51 -28.52 10.73
N ASP A 417 24.89 -29.36 9.89
CA ASP A 417 25.41 -30.69 9.56
C ASP A 417 26.75 -30.60 8.79
N GLN A 418 26.89 -29.61 7.91
CA GLN A 418 28.14 -29.38 7.18
C GLN A 418 29.26 -28.82 8.08
N GLY A 419 28.92 -28.09 9.14
CA GLY A 419 29.87 -27.52 10.11
C GLY A 419 30.86 -26.50 9.55
N LYS A 420 30.67 -26.00 8.32
CA LYS A 420 31.59 -25.08 7.64
C LYS A 420 31.43 -23.62 8.09
N ILE A 421 30.17 -23.17 8.24
CA ILE A 421 29.83 -21.79 8.56
C ILE A 421 29.64 -21.63 10.07
N LEU A 422 28.85 -22.52 10.69
CA LEU A 422 28.52 -22.49 12.11
C LEU A 422 29.09 -23.75 12.79
N LYS A 423 29.95 -23.57 13.79
CA LYS A 423 30.55 -24.68 14.54
C LYS A 423 29.72 -25.02 15.77
N LEU A 424 29.11 -26.20 15.77
CA LEU A 424 28.36 -26.76 16.90
C LEU A 424 28.81 -28.20 17.18
N PRO A 425 28.56 -28.72 18.39
CA PRO A 425 28.69 -30.15 18.65
C PRO A 425 27.76 -30.94 17.72
N LYS A 426 28.01 -32.24 17.54
CA LYS A 426 27.09 -33.09 16.77
C LYS A 426 25.73 -33.09 17.44
N ILE A 427 24.79 -32.36 16.85
CA ILE A 427 23.38 -32.35 17.20
C ILE A 427 22.61 -33.14 16.15
N GLY A 428 21.46 -33.69 16.54
CA GLY A 428 20.53 -34.32 15.60
C GLY A 428 19.79 -33.25 14.78
N SER A 429 18.45 -33.25 14.88
CA SER A 429 17.64 -32.22 14.24
C SER A 429 17.56 -30.95 15.09
N ILE A 430 17.75 -29.78 14.46
CA ILE A 430 17.51 -28.45 15.04
C ILE A 430 16.06 -28.32 15.51
N MET A 431 15.12 -28.99 14.82
CA MET A 431 13.69 -28.98 15.15
C MET A 431 13.36 -29.66 16.49
N LYS A 432 14.28 -30.42 17.07
CA LYS A 432 14.12 -31.05 18.38
C LYS A 432 14.81 -30.21 19.46
N SER A 433 14.26 -30.24 20.67
CA SER A 433 14.87 -29.55 21.82
C SER A 433 16.32 -30.02 22.01
N ASN A 434 17.25 -29.06 22.10
CA ASN A 434 18.68 -29.31 22.24
C ASN A 434 19.32 -28.21 23.08
N PRO A 435 20.22 -28.54 24.03
CA PRO A 435 20.91 -27.52 24.85
C PRO A 435 21.78 -26.53 24.06
N TYR A 436 22.25 -26.91 22.86
CA TYR A 436 23.09 -26.06 22.01
C TYR A 436 22.30 -25.19 21.03
N VAL A 437 20.97 -25.31 20.99
CA VAL A 437 20.08 -24.51 20.13
C VAL A 437 19.02 -23.85 21.00
N ILE A 438 19.10 -22.54 21.14
CA ILE A 438 18.17 -21.75 21.96
C ILE A 438 17.25 -20.96 21.03
N TYR A 439 15.95 -21.08 21.25
CA TYR A 439 14.95 -20.32 20.52
C TYR A 439 14.58 -19.04 21.28
N SER A 440 14.68 -17.86 20.64
CA SER A 440 14.22 -16.59 21.25
C SER A 440 12.69 -16.48 21.20
N MET A 441 12.01 -17.17 22.12
CA MET A 441 10.54 -17.19 22.21
C MET A 441 9.95 -15.88 22.78
N ALA A 442 10.72 -15.14 23.57
CA ALA A 442 10.22 -13.99 24.33
C ALA A 442 9.85 -12.77 23.48
N ASP A 443 10.56 -12.56 22.36
CA ASP A 443 10.38 -11.40 21.48
C ASP A 443 9.01 -11.39 20.75
N GLY A 444 8.34 -12.54 20.64
CA GLY A 444 7.07 -12.68 19.93
C GLY A 444 5.81 -12.63 20.80
N TRP A 445 5.95 -12.67 22.13
CA TRP A 445 4.83 -12.96 23.05
C TRP A 445 4.47 -11.81 24.01
N LEU A 446 5.34 -10.82 24.19
CA LEU A 446 5.07 -9.63 25.00
C LEU A 446 4.63 -8.47 24.10
N GLU A 447 3.37 -8.07 24.21
CA GLU A 447 2.82 -6.89 23.53
C GLU A 447 2.50 -5.78 24.55
N ASP A 448 2.92 -4.55 24.27
CA ASP A 448 2.62 -3.36 25.08
C ASP A 448 1.49 -2.58 24.40
N ASP A 449 0.31 -2.56 25.05
CA ASP A 449 -0.93 -1.96 24.52
C ASP A 449 -1.38 -0.69 25.27
N ARG A 450 -0.53 -0.14 26.15
CA ARG A 450 -0.90 0.97 27.04
C ARG A 450 -1.57 2.16 26.34
N PHE A 451 -1.13 2.49 25.13
CA PHE A 451 -1.67 3.62 24.36
C PHE A 451 -2.27 3.19 23.01
N GLY A 452 -2.57 1.90 22.78
CA GLY A 452 -3.15 1.47 21.49
C GLY A 452 -2.22 1.71 20.28
N THR A 453 -2.80 2.09 19.15
CA THR A 453 -2.09 2.37 17.88
C THR A 453 -1.79 3.87 17.71
N LEU A 454 -0.96 4.24 16.72
CA LEU A 454 -0.75 5.65 16.34
C LEU A 454 -2.07 6.31 15.96
N GLU A 455 -2.96 5.63 15.23
CA GLU A 455 -4.31 6.13 14.94
C GLU A 455 -5.07 6.53 16.22
N ASP A 456 -5.06 5.69 17.25
CA ASP A 456 -5.72 5.97 18.53
C ASP A 456 -5.06 7.14 19.27
N ILE A 457 -3.75 7.29 19.15
CA ILE A 457 -3.00 8.41 19.71
C ILE A 457 -3.37 9.71 18.99
N LEU A 458 -3.40 9.71 17.65
CA LEU A 458 -3.78 10.88 16.86
C LEU A 458 -5.22 11.30 17.13
N LYS A 459 -6.17 10.35 17.20
CA LYS A 459 -7.56 10.65 17.57
C LYS A 459 -7.71 11.30 18.95
N ARG A 460 -6.83 10.97 19.90
CA ARG A 460 -6.84 11.55 21.26
C ARG A 460 -6.08 12.86 21.39
N THR A 461 -5.11 13.11 20.54
CA THR A 461 -4.21 14.29 20.63
C THR A 461 -4.56 15.39 19.64
N ASN A 462 -5.17 15.04 18.50
CA ASN A 462 -5.64 16.02 17.54
C ASN A 462 -6.84 16.79 18.10
N HIS A 463 -6.86 18.10 17.83
CA HIS A 463 -8.03 18.91 18.13
C HIS A 463 -9.20 18.59 17.18
N GLU A 464 -10.43 18.73 17.67
CA GLU A 464 -11.62 18.73 16.80
C GLU A 464 -11.55 19.86 15.76
N VAL A 465 -10.98 21.02 16.15
CA VAL A 465 -10.72 22.16 15.25
C VAL A 465 -9.37 22.80 15.59
N MET A 466 -8.45 22.82 14.62
CA MET A 466 -7.18 23.53 14.78
C MET A 466 -7.37 25.04 14.78
N LYS A 467 -6.50 25.76 15.48
CA LYS A 467 -6.51 27.21 15.62
C LYS A 467 -5.24 27.83 15.05
N LYS A 468 -5.31 29.14 14.81
CA LYS A 468 -4.15 29.93 14.42
C LYS A 468 -3.06 29.84 15.50
N GLY A 469 -1.85 29.47 15.09
CA GLY A 469 -0.70 29.29 15.97
C GLY A 469 -0.34 27.83 16.26
N ASP A 470 -1.26 26.89 16.00
CA ASP A 470 -0.98 25.45 16.12
C ASP A 470 0.18 25.04 15.22
N THR A 471 0.99 24.12 15.72
CA THR A 471 2.20 23.67 15.04
C THR A 471 1.96 22.31 14.40
N ILE A 472 2.32 22.18 13.13
CA ILE A 472 2.21 20.93 12.37
C ILE A 472 3.55 20.55 11.76
N LEU A 473 3.76 19.26 11.56
CA LEU A 473 4.84 18.72 10.75
C LEU A 473 4.26 18.23 9.43
N THR A 474 4.78 18.71 8.29
CA THR A 474 4.38 18.18 6.98
C THR A 474 4.91 16.76 6.78
N LEU A 475 4.03 15.89 6.29
CA LEU A 475 4.30 14.48 6.01
C LEU A 475 4.59 14.20 4.52
N MET A 476 4.58 15.26 3.71
CA MET A 476 4.96 15.25 2.30
C MET A 476 5.18 16.68 1.82
N ARG A 477 5.79 16.84 0.64
CA ARG A 477 5.80 18.13 -0.03
C ARG A 477 4.42 18.41 -0.61
N ILE A 478 3.81 19.49 -0.17
CA ILE A 478 2.47 19.89 -0.61
C ILE A 478 2.61 20.95 -1.71
N THR A 479 2.06 20.65 -2.87
CA THR A 479 1.99 21.52 -4.03
C THR A 479 0.54 21.72 -4.46
N ARG A 480 0.37 22.55 -5.48
CA ARG A 480 -0.88 22.71 -6.21
C ARG A 480 -1.34 21.40 -6.82
N ASP A 481 -2.65 21.23 -6.94
CA ASP A 481 -3.26 20.09 -7.61
C ASP A 481 -3.65 20.46 -9.06
N ASP A 482 -2.65 20.76 -9.89
CA ASP A 482 -2.84 21.22 -11.27
C ASP A 482 -2.76 20.04 -12.28
N ASN A 483 -2.78 18.79 -11.80
CA ASN A 483 -2.43 17.61 -12.60
C ASN A 483 -3.58 16.64 -12.90
N GLY A 484 -4.77 17.19 -13.19
CA GLY A 484 -5.96 16.39 -13.51
C GLY A 484 -6.27 16.25 -15.01
N TYR A 485 -6.34 17.34 -15.79
CA TYR A 485 -6.89 17.25 -17.15
C TYR A 485 -6.32 18.32 -18.10
N GLY A 486 -5.52 17.86 -19.07
CA GLY A 486 -5.22 18.58 -20.32
C GLY A 486 -4.25 19.76 -20.23
N TYR A 487 -3.46 19.94 -21.28
CA TYR A 487 -2.45 20.99 -21.48
C TYR A 487 -2.99 22.45 -21.43
N GLY A 488 -4.26 22.70 -21.08
CA GLY A 488 -4.92 24.00 -21.18
C GLY A 488 -5.24 24.74 -19.86
N ARG A 489 -5.10 24.14 -18.67
CA ARG A 489 -5.48 24.78 -17.37
C ARG A 489 -4.38 24.86 -16.31
N ARG A 490 -3.15 24.45 -16.63
CA ARG A 490 -1.99 24.65 -15.74
C ARG A 490 -1.67 26.14 -15.62
N GLY A 491 -1.68 26.68 -14.40
CA GLY A 491 -1.31 28.08 -14.16
C GLY A 491 -2.37 29.13 -14.55
N GLY A 492 -3.63 28.74 -14.79
CA GLY A 492 -4.70 29.71 -15.07
C GLY A 492 -4.84 30.76 -13.96
N VAL A 493 -5.05 32.02 -14.33
CA VAL A 493 -5.08 33.18 -13.40
C VAL A 493 -6.14 33.05 -12.31
N TRP A 494 -7.21 32.30 -12.56
CA TRP A 494 -8.33 32.07 -11.64
C TRP A 494 -8.44 30.60 -11.18
N ASN A 495 -7.35 29.85 -11.26
CA ASN A 495 -7.27 28.48 -10.78
C ASN A 495 -6.51 28.41 -9.44
N ASN A 496 -7.24 28.47 -8.33
CA ASN A 496 -6.68 28.53 -6.98
C ASN A 496 -7.18 27.38 -6.08
N ASN A 497 -6.99 26.14 -6.54
CA ASN A 497 -7.39 24.89 -5.86
C ASN A 497 -7.00 24.75 -4.38
N ARG A 498 -5.88 25.36 -3.95
CA ARG A 498 -5.35 25.29 -2.58
C ARG A 498 -5.02 26.64 -1.97
N GLY A 499 -5.39 27.73 -2.64
CA GLY A 499 -5.17 29.06 -2.08
C GLY A 499 -6.48 29.69 -1.62
N ARG A 500 -6.35 30.78 -0.87
CA ARG A 500 -7.50 31.55 -0.41
C ARG A 500 -7.96 32.55 -1.48
N GLY A 501 -9.24 32.50 -1.86
CA GLY A 501 -9.86 33.36 -2.89
C GLY A 501 -9.74 32.80 -4.31
N GLU A 502 -10.29 33.49 -5.30
CA GLU A 502 -10.37 32.99 -6.69
C GLU A 502 -9.05 33.14 -7.46
N ALA A 503 -8.31 34.22 -7.19
CA ALA A 503 -7.08 34.52 -7.90
C ALA A 503 -5.97 33.52 -7.55
N ASN A 504 -5.24 33.08 -8.58
CA ASN A 504 -4.16 32.11 -8.48
C ASN A 504 -2.90 32.68 -7.82
N ARG A 505 -2.95 32.83 -6.50
CA ARG A 505 -1.82 33.36 -5.71
C ARG A 505 -0.80 32.29 -5.32
N THR A 506 -1.13 31.00 -5.46
CA THR A 506 -0.30 29.87 -5.02
C THR A 506 0.54 29.22 -6.13
N HIS A 507 0.58 29.79 -7.34
CA HIS A 507 1.30 29.24 -8.52
C HIS A 507 2.79 28.97 -8.34
N ASP A 508 3.45 29.70 -7.47
CA ASP A 508 4.88 29.60 -7.20
C ASP A 508 5.19 29.29 -5.73
N VAL A 509 4.24 28.67 -5.02
CA VAL A 509 4.38 28.27 -3.61
C VAL A 509 4.26 26.74 -3.49
N SER A 510 5.14 26.16 -2.66
CA SER A 510 5.05 24.77 -2.25
C SER A 510 5.50 24.63 -0.81
N LEU A 511 4.74 23.91 0.01
CA LEU A 511 5.17 23.55 1.35
C LEU A 511 6.17 22.41 1.25
N LYS A 512 7.33 22.60 1.87
CA LYS A 512 8.38 21.58 1.93
C LYS A 512 7.93 20.39 2.78
N ASP A 513 8.38 19.21 2.38
CA ASP A 513 8.35 18.00 3.21
C ASP A 513 9.27 18.17 4.44
N PHE A 514 9.03 17.41 5.50
CA PHE A 514 9.83 17.41 6.74
C PHE A 514 10.00 18.79 7.39
N LYS A 515 8.98 19.64 7.32
CA LYS A 515 9.08 21.00 7.87
C LYS A 515 7.96 21.30 8.84
N PHE A 516 8.34 21.89 9.96
CA PHE A 516 7.41 22.45 10.93
C PHE A 516 6.85 23.78 10.43
N TYR A 517 5.53 23.91 10.48
CA TYR A 517 4.83 25.15 10.17
C TYR A 517 3.85 25.49 11.27
N LYS A 518 3.55 26.78 11.42
CA LYS A 518 2.44 27.26 12.23
C LYS A 518 1.24 27.57 11.35
N ILE A 519 0.04 27.18 11.78
CA ILE A 519 -1.20 27.58 11.13
C ILE A 519 -1.34 29.09 11.20
N ASN A 520 -1.43 29.73 10.03
CA ASN A 520 -1.55 31.18 9.93
C ASN A 520 -3.00 31.64 9.91
N LYS A 521 -3.87 30.89 9.23
CA LYS A 521 -5.30 31.20 9.10
C LYS A 521 -6.13 29.93 9.14
N VAL A 522 -7.35 30.09 9.62
CA VAL A 522 -8.39 29.07 9.62
C VAL A 522 -9.63 29.74 9.02
N ASP A 523 -10.15 29.19 7.93
CA ASP A 523 -11.43 29.63 7.37
C ASP A 523 -12.49 28.60 7.79
N LYS A 524 -13.64 29.08 8.29
CA LYS A 524 -14.80 28.26 8.66
C LYS A 524 -15.87 28.41 7.59
N THR A 525 -16.36 27.30 7.05
CA THR A 525 -17.52 27.26 6.17
C THR A 525 -18.67 26.56 6.87
N GLU A 526 -19.83 27.20 6.94
CA GLU A 526 -21.06 26.59 7.44
C GLU A 526 -22.03 26.42 6.29
N TYR A 527 -22.61 25.23 6.17
CA TYR A 527 -23.65 24.89 5.21
C TYR A 527 -24.98 24.81 5.95
N TYR A 528 -25.99 25.45 5.37
CA TYR A 528 -27.34 25.49 5.91
C TYR A 528 -28.33 25.03 4.85
N ASP A 529 -29.16 24.08 5.22
CA ASP A 529 -30.28 23.62 4.42
C ASP A 529 -31.50 24.47 4.76
N VAL A 530 -31.98 25.23 3.79
CA VAL A 530 -33.22 26.01 3.86
C VAL A 530 -34.34 25.20 3.26
N PHE A 531 -35.35 24.88 4.07
CA PHE A 531 -36.54 24.17 3.65
C PHE A 531 -37.67 25.17 3.40
N MET A 532 -38.23 25.13 2.20
CA MET A 532 -39.34 25.98 1.79
C MET A 532 -40.55 25.11 1.48
N ARG A 533 -41.72 25.47 2.01
CA ARG A 533 -42.99 24.88 1.60
C ARG A 533 -43.44 25.53 0.31
N LYS A 534 -43.76 24.72 -0.69
CA LYS A 534 -44.38 25.13 -1.94
C LYS A 534 -45.80 24.57 -1.99
N TYR A 535 -46.76 25.46 -2.17
CA TYR A 535 -48.16 25.10 -2.36
C TYR A 535 -48.55 25.50 -3.78
N PRO A 536 -49.03 24.58 -4.65
CA PRO A 536 -49.52 24.90 -5.97
C PRO A 536 -50.63 25.96 -5.91
N LEU A 537 -50.64 26.84 -6.90
CA LEU A 537 -51.71 27.80 -7.12
C LEU A 537 -52.65 27.27 -8.20
N ASP A 538 -53.94 27.28 -7.91
CA ASP A 538 -54.99 27.18 -8.92
C ASP A 538 -55.25 28.58 -9.49
N ILE A 539 -54.97 28.77 -10.78
CA ILE A 539 -54.90 30.09 -11.42
C ILE A 539 -55.90 30.17 -12.58
N GLU A 540 -56.88 31.05 -12.43
CA GLU A 540 -57.75 31.48 -13.52
C GLU A 540 -57.09 32.68 -14.21
N PHE A 541 -56.83 32.57 -15.51
CA PHE A 541 -56.20 33.61 -16.31
C PHE A 541 -56.96 33.88 -17.60
N GLU A 542 -56.75 35.07 -18.17
CA GLU A 542 -57.22 35.47 -19.48
C GLU A 542 -56.05 35.81 -20.38
N THR A 543 -56.09 35.28 -21.60
CA THR A 543 -55.12 35.60 -22.63
C THR A 543 -55.57 36.85 -23.37
N ILE A 544 -54.71 37.86 -23.38
CA ILE A 544 -54.93 39.12 -24.09
C ILE A 544 -53.97 39.16 -25.27
N GLU A 545 -54.55 39.15 -26.48
CA GLU A 545 -53.81 39.35 -27.70
C GLU A 545 -53.77 40.84 -28.05
N THR A 546 -52.59 41.44 -27.98
CA THR A 546 -52.38 42.85 -28.31
C THR A 546 -51.67 42.94 -29.67
N PRO A 547 -52.34 43.40 -30.75
CA PRO A 547 -51.71 43.52 -32.05
C PRO A 547 -50.60 44.58 -32.03
N ILE A 548 -49.35 44.16 -32.30
CA ILE A 548 -48.21 45.07 -32.42
C ILE A 548 -48.11 45.58 -33.87
N ARG A 549 -48.40 44.72 -34.87
CA ARG A 549 -48.40 45.00 -36.32
C ARG A 549 -49.44 44.09 -37.03
N PRO A 550 -49.80 44.34 -38.31
CA PRO A 550 -50.88 43.60 -39.00
C PRO A 550 -50.76 42.07 -38.99
N ASN A 551 -49.54 41.53 -38.81
CA ASN A 551 -49.26 40.09 -38.75
C ASN A 551 -48.46 39.67 -37.49
N ILE A 552 -48.38 40.52 -36.45
CA ILE A 552 -47.66 40.20 -35.19
C ILE A 552 -48.52 40.64 -34.00
N THR A 553 -48.98 39.65 -33.24
CA THR A 553 -49.74 39.83 -32.00
C THR A 553 -48.85 39.48 -30.81
N ASN A 554 -48.80 40.36 -29.80
CA ASN A 554 -48.25 40.00 -28.50
C ASN A 554 -49.29 39.24 -27.72
N ILE A 555 -48.92 38.10 -27.14
CA ILE A 555 -49.80 37.32 -26.29
C ILE A 555 -49.38 37.60 -24.86
N GLY A 556 -50.21 38.34 -24.13
CA GLY A 556 -50.06 38.55 -22.68
C GLY A 556 -51.07 37.69 -21.93
N HIS A 557 -50.74 37.29 -20.71
CA HIS A 557 -51.67 36.59 -19.83
C HIS A 557 -51.92 37.44 -18.59
N VAL A 558 -53.19 37.70 -18.29
CA VAL A 558 -53.62 38.45 -17.12
C VAL A 558 -54.30 37.50 -16.15
N ILE A 559 -53.81 37.45 -14.91
CA ILE A 559 -54.37 36.60 -13.85
C ILE A 559 -55.66 37.26 -13.35
N LYS A 560 -56.78 36.53 -13.43
CA LYS A 560 -58.09 36.97 -12.89
C LYS A 560 -58.25 36.58 -11.43
N LYS A 561 -57.82 35.37 -11.09
CA LYS A 561 -57.92 34.82 -9.74
C LYS A 561 -56.80 33.80 -9.52
N SER A 562 -56.19 33.83 -8.34
CA SER A 562 -55.25 32.81 -7.88
C SER A 562 -55.71 32.31 -6.52
N THR A 563 -55.80 30.98 -6.36
CA THR A 563 -56.18 30.35 -5.10
C THR A 563 -55.09 29.36 -4.70
N CYS A 564 -54.57 29.46 -3.48
CA CYS A 564 -53.55 28.55 -2.99
C CYS A 564 -54.17 27.22 -2.55
N LEU A 565 -53.64 26.11 -3.08
CA LEU A 565 -54.03 24.75 -2.71
C LEU A 565 -53.21 24.31 -1.48
N TRP A 566 -53.67 24.70 -0.29
CA TRP A 566 -52.96 24.47 0.97
C TRP A 566 -52.77 22.98 1.33
N ASP A 567 -53.61 22.10 0.78
CA ASP A 567 -53.58 20.66 1.06
C ASP A 567 -52.54 19.92 0.20
N GLU A 568 -52.01 20.55 -0.85
CA GLU A 568 -51.01 19.97 -1.76
C GLU A 568 -49.63 20.60 -1.49
N MET A 569 -48.96 20.19 -0.41
CA MET A 569 -47.67 20.78 -0.02
C MET A 569 -46.48 19.98 -0.52
N GLU A 570 -45.54 20.64 -1.19
CA GLU A 570 -44.20 20.13 -1.51
C GLU A 570 -43.13 20.82 -0.66
N LEU A 571 -42.09 20.08 -0.27
CA LEU A 571 -40.94 20.63 0.45
C LEU A 571 -39.75 20.78 -0.49
N GLU A 572 -39.32 22.01 -0.73
CA GLU A 572 -38.13 22.33 -1.54
C GLU A 572 -36.93 22.59 -0.62
N LYS A 573 -35.80 21.94 -0.91
CA LYS A 573 -34.53 22.10 -0.19
C LYS A 573 -33.60 23.01 -1.00
N LYS A 574 -33.08 24.08 -0.39
CA LYS A 574 -32.04 24.96 -0.95
C LYS A 574 -30.84 25.03 -0.01
N GLU A 575 -29.62 24.89 -0.52
CA GLU A 575 -28.41 24.99 0.29
C GLU A 575 -27.87 26.43 0.28
N ILE A 576 -27.43 26.89 1.45
CA ILE A 576 -26.77 28.17 1.66
C ILE A 576 -25.41 27.95 2.28
N ARG A 577 -24.39 28.67 1.80
CA ARG A 577 -23.03 28.64 2.33
C ARG A 577 -22.64 29.95 3.01
N VAL A 578 -22.11 29.85 4.22
CA VAL A 578 -21.55 30.96 5.00
C VAL A 578 -20.05 30.72 5.21
N LEU A 579 -19.21 31.53 4.57
CA LEU A 579 -17.76 31.50 4.71
C LEU A 579 -17.30 32.59 5.68
N ASN A 580 -16.66 32.20 6.79
CA ASN A 580 -16.16 33.10 7.83
C ASN A 580 -17.21 34.15 8.24
N ASN A 581 -18.39 33.70 8.63
CA ASN A 581 -19.49 34.58 9.03
C ASN A 581 -19.97 35.53 7.90
N ARG A 582 -19.73 35.19 6.63
CA ARG A 582 -20.21 35.93 5.46
C ARG A 582 -20.94 35.03 4.49
N LEU A 583 -22.13 35.43 4.07
CA LEU A 583 -22.90 34.73 3.04
C LEU A 583 -22.16 34.80 1.70
N THR A 584 -21.99 33.66 1.02
CA THR A 584 -21.32 33.56 -0.28
C THR A 584 -22.12 32.67 -1.22
N GLY A 585 -22.31 33.08 -2.48
CA GLY A 585 -22.99 32.25 -3.50
C GLY A 585 -24.41 32.68 -3.88
N PHE A 586 -24.93 33.78 -3.32
CA PHE A 586 -26.11 34.45 -3.87
C PHE A 586 -25.67 35.52 -4.88
N THR A 587 -26.02 35.36 -6.15
CA THR A 587 -26.20 36.50 -7.05
C THR A 587 -27.42 37.26 -6.54
N LEU A 588 -27.18 38.41 -5.91
CA LEU A 588 -28.19 39.45 -5.88
C LEU A 588 -28.28 39.94 -7.33
N ASP A 589 -29.35 39.56 -8.04
CA ASP A 589 -29.63 40.19 -9.33
C ASP A 589 -29.69 41.70 -9.10
N ASP A 590 -28.94 42.45 -9.92
CA ASP A 590 -28.54 43.85 -9.75
C ASP A 590 -29.71 44.89 -9.70
N GLU A 591 -30.96 44.47 -9.51
CA GLU A 591 -32.14 45.35 -9.53
C GLU A 591 -32.68 45.75 -8.15
N HIS A 592 -32.07 45.35 -7.03
CA HIS A 592 -32.56 45.76 -5.69
C HIS A 592 -31.53 46.49 -4.81
N ASP A 593 -31.74 47.81 -4.77
CA ASP A 593 -31.50 48.82 -3.72
C ASP A 593 -30.06 49.03 -3.14
N PRO A 594 -29.39 50.18 -3.47
CA PRO A 594 -28.05 50.54 -2.98
C PRO A 594 -27.94 50.81 -1.47
N THR A 595 -29.05 50.75 -0.72
CA THR A 595 -29.10 51.02 0.73
C THR A 595 -28.50 49.89 1.59
N ILE A 596 -28.37 48.67 1.03
CA ILE A 596 -27.91 47.45 1.74
C ILE A 596 -26.44 47.54 2.18
N LYS A 597 -25.60 48.31 1.48
CA LYS A 597 -24.17 48.44 1.77
C LYS A 597 -23.86 49.26 3.03
N GLN A 598 -24.73 50.19 3.43
CA GLN A 598 -24.54 51.08 4.59
C GLN A 598 -25.08 50.50 5.91
N VAL A 599 -25.98 49.51 5.84
CA VAL A 599 -26.62 48.92 7.03
C VAL A 599 -25.74 47.85 7.70
N MET A 600 -24.69 47.39 7.00
CA MET A 600 -23.75 46.35 7.47
C MET A 600 -22.93 46.72 8.73
N GLU A 601 -23.00 47.97 9.22
CA GLU A 601 -22.14 48.48 10.31
C GLU A 601 -22.79 48.58 11.72
N ARG A 602 -24.07 48.22 11.95
CA ARG A 602 -24.73 48.47 13.26
C ARG A 602 -25.52 47.29 13.86
N GLU A 603 -24.87 46.54 14.75
CA GLU A 603 -25.35 45.86 16.00
C GLU A 603 -26.29 44.62 16.01
N ASN A 604 -26.17 43.88 17.15
CA ASN A 604 -26.29 42.43 17.49
C ASN A 604 -27.53 41.99 18.35
N ALA A 605 -27.71 40.64 18.44
CA ALA A 605 -28.28 39.75 19.53
C ALA A 605 -29.77 39.33 19.47
N ALA A 606 -30.28 38.14 19.89
CA ALA A 606 -29.76 36.84 20.41
C ALA A 606 -30.09 35.48 19.64
N SER A 607 -31.15 34.66 19.82
CA SER A 607 -31.12 33.14 19.72
C SER A 607 -31.44 32.33 18.42
N ASP A 608 -30.72 31.22 18.17
CA ASP A 608 -30.88 30.02 17.30
C ASP A 608 -31.60 30.08 15.93
N THR A 609 -32.81 30.65 15.80
CA THR A 609 -33.29 31.16 14.50
C THR A 609 -32.53 32.43 14.07
N GLU A 610 -31.88 33.06 15.03
CA GLU A 610 -31.05 34.25 14.88
C GLU A 610 -29.66 33.97 14.34
N ALA A 611 -29.15 32.74 14.42
CA ALA A 611 -27.85 32.39 13.86
C ALA A 611 -27.78 32.73 12.35
N LEU A 612 -28.85 32.46 11.58
CA LEU A 612 -28.95 32.90 10.19
C LEU A 612 -29.34 34.38 10.03
N LYS A 613 -30.24 34.93 10.87
CA LYS A 613 -30.62 36.36 10.80
C LYS A 613 -29.47 37.32 11.13
N LYS A 614 -28.43 36.84 11.81
CA LYS A 614 -27.16 37.56 12.04
C LYS A 614 -26.34 37.75 10.75
N PHE A 615 -26.51 36.87 9.77
CA PHE A 615 -25.76 36.89 8.51
C PHE A 615 -26.57 37.42 7.32
N LEU A 616 -27.88 37.59 7.50
CA LEU A 616 -28.80 38.16 6.52
C LEU A 616 -29.01 39.67 6.83
N PRO A 617 -29.10 40.56 5.83
CA PRO A 617 -29.41 41.97 6.07
C PRO A 617 -30.67 42.13 6.95
N LYS A 618 -30.75 43.18 7.78
CA LYS A 618 -31.91 43.46 8.69
C LYS A 618 -33.29 43.47 7.99
N ASN A 619 -33.31 43.53 6.66
CA ASN A 619 -34.52 43.57 5.81
C ASN A 619 -34.72 42.30 4.97
N TYR A 620 -33.81 41.32 5.03
CA TYR A 620 -33.96 40.08 4.25
C TYR A 620 -34.96 39.17 4.95
N ARG A 621 -36.20 39.19 4.46
CA ARG A 621 -37.20 38.16 4.75
C ARG A 621 -37.10 37.13 3.64
N PHE A 622 -37.23 35.84 3.97
CA PHE A 622 -37.62 34.87 2.96
C PHE A 622 -39.04 35.29 2.53
N GLU A 623 -39.12 36.09 1.46
CA GLU A 623 -40.39 36.63 1.01
C GLU A 623 -41.32 35.47 0.68
N THR A 624 -42.48 35.45 1.36
CA THR A 624 -43.61 34.67 0.89
C THR A 624 -44.04 35.31 -0.41
N LYS A 625 -43.81 34.61 -1.52
CA LYS A 625 -44.16 35.11 -2.84
C LYS A 625 -44.97 34.07 -3.59
N ASP A 626 -45.92 34.58 -4.34
CA ASP A 626 -46.62 33.82 -5.37
C ASP A 626 -45.82 34.02 -6.65
N GLU A 627 -45.23 32.94 -7.16
CA GLU A 627 -44.59 32.95 -8.48
C GLU A 627 -45.50 32.24 -9.45
N THR A 628 -45.79 32.91 -10.57
CA THR A 628 -46.66 32.39 -11.62
C THR A 628 -45.95 32.44 -12.96
N TYR A 629 -46.07 31.38 -13.75
CA TYR A 629 -45.50 31.28 -15.09
C TYR A 629 -46.46 30.54 -16.02
N TYR A 630 -46.43 30.89 -17.30
CA TYR A 630 -47.24 30.21 -18.31
C TYR A 630 -46.54 28.92 -18.75
N ASP A 631 -47.22 27.79 -18.62
CA ASP A 631 -46.75 26.49 -19.09
C ASP A 631 -47.31 26.21 -20.49
N SER A 632 -46.45 26.38 -21.50
CA SER A 632 -46.81 26.19 -22.90
C SER A 632 -47.17 24.75 -23.27
N ARG A 633 -46.88 23.75 -22.43
CA ARG A 633 -47.20 22.35 -22.71
C ARG A 633 -48.61 21.97 -22.29
N SER A 634 -49.11 22.59 -21.22
CA SER A 634 -50.47 22.38 -20.72
C SER A 634 -51.42 23.51 -21.11
N ASP A 635 -50.94 24.53 -21.81
CA ASP A 635 -51.67 25.75 -22.17
C ASP A 635 -52.38 26.37 -20.95
N SER A 636 -51.66 26.43 -19.83
CA SER A 636 -52.20 26.89 -18.55
C SER A 636 -51.20 27.73 -17.76
N MET A 637 -51.71 28.66 -16.96
CA MET A 637 -50.88 29.38 -15.98
C MET A 637 -50.66 28.46 -14.77
N LYS A 638 -49.41 28.26 -14.40
CA LYS A 638 -49.01 27.54 -13.18
C LYS A 638 -48.36 28.49 -12.22
N GLY A 639 -48.38 28.14 -10.94
CA GLY A 639 -47.65 28.90 -9.95
C GLY A 639 -47.60 28.18 -8.62
N TYR A 640 -46.83 28.75 -7.71
CA TYR A 640 -46.75 28.27 -6.35
C TYR A 640 -46.70 29.44 -5.37
N HIS A 641 -47.36 29.26 -4.24
CA HIS A 641 -47.10 30.02 -3.03
C HIS A 641 -45.91 29.38 -2.32
N GLN A 642 -44.83 30.14 -2.13
CA GLN A 642 -43.66 29.66 -1.42
C GLN A 642 -43.56 30.32 -0.04
N SER A 643 -43.31 29.54 1.01
CA SER A 643 -43.07 30.03 2.37
C SER A 643 -41.91 29.29 3.05
N LEU A 644 -41.20 29.93 3.97
CA LEU A 644 -40.13 29.29 4.73
C LEU A 644 -40.71 28.31 5.75
N ASP A 645 -40.19 27.09 5.78
CA ASP A 645 -40.50 26.10 6.81
C ASP A 645 -39.52 26.22 7.99
N HIS A 646 -38.26 25.83 7.78
CA HIS A 646 -37.18 25.90 8.75
C HIS A 646 -35.82 25.94 8.06
N VAL A 647 -34.77 26.23 8.83
CA VAL A 647 -33.39 26.16 8.38
C VAL A 647 -32.60 25.28 9.34
N ALA A 648 -31.82 24.34 8.81
CA ALA A 648 -30.98 23.45 9.59
C ALA A 648 -29.50 23.63 9.19
N ASN A 649 -28.59 23.59 10.17
CA ASN A 649 -27.17 23.45 9.85
C ASN A 649 -26.94 22.03 9.35
N SER A 650 -26.42 21.90 8.13
CA SER A 650 -26.20 20.59 7.51
C SER A 650 -24.76 20.12 7.70
N ALA A 651 -23.79 21.04 7.58
CA ALA A 651 -22.39 20.74 7.78
C ALA A 651 -21.60 21.98 8.21
N THR A 652 -20.48 21.75 8.91
CA THR A 652 -19.47 22.78 9.17
C THR A 652 -18.10 22.23 8.77
N GLU A 653 -17.41 22.94 7.87
CA GLU A 653 -16.09 22.58 7.36
C GLU A 653 -15.05 23.63 7.77
N TYR A 654 -13.83 23.17 8.07
CA TYR A 654 -12.70 24.04 8.38
C TYR A 654 -11.58 23.85 7.36
N GLN A 655 -11.04 24.97 6.88
CA GLN A 655 -9.88 24.99 5.99
C GLN A 655 -8.70 25.64 6.70
N TYR A 656 -7.55 24.96 6.70
CA TYR A 656 -6.36 25.38 7.43
C TYR A 656 -5.28 25.86 6.46
N PHE A 657 -4.70 27.02 6.73
CA PHE A 657 -3.74 27.65 5.81
C PHE A 657 -2.40 27.97 6.47
N ILE A 658 -1.33 27.70 5.72
CA ILE A 658 0.05 28.07 6.05
C ILE A 658 0.50 29.18 5.11
N SER A 659 1.21 30.17 5.65
CA SER A 659 1.84 31.21 4.84
C SER A 659 3.27 30.80 4.49
N GLU A 660 3.59 30.71 3.21
CA GLU A 660 4.94 30.39 2.74
C GLU A 660 5.39 31.34 1.63
N ARG A 661 6.71 31.55 1.53
CA ARG A 661 7.32 32.44 0.54
C ARG A 661 7.16 31.91 -0.87
N LYS A 662 6.93 32.85 -1.78
CA LYS A 662 6.93 32.64 -3.21
C LYS A 662 8.33 32.38 -3.74
N LYS A 663 8.46 31.46 -4.68
CA LYS A 663 9.75 31.07 -5.26
C LYS A 663 10.31 32.14 -6.21
N TYR A 664 9.46 32.74 -7.04
CA TYR A 664 9.90 33.67 -8.10
C TYR A 664 9.61 35.14 -7.79
N THR A 665 8.82 35.40 -6.75
CA THR A 665 8.45 36.76 -6.35
C THR A 665 9.19 37.16 -5.07
N VAL A 666 10.07 38.15 -5.15
CA VAL A 666 10.83 38.65 -4.00
C VAL A 666 9.87 39.24 -2.95
N ASN A 667 10.04 38.83 -1.68
CA ASN A 667 9.29 39.32 -0.51
C ASN A 667 7.76 39.14 -0.53
N SER A 668 7.23 38.22 -1.34
CA SER A 668 5.81 37.88 -1.32
C SER A 668 5.59 36.50 -0.68
N THR A 669 4.48 36.36 0.04
CA THR A 669 3.99 35.07 0.55
C THR A 669 2.61 34.75 -0.05
N ALA A 670 2.22 33.48 -0.01
CA ALA A 670 0.83 33.07 -0.26
C ALA A 670 0.35 32.14 0.86
N ASN A 671 -0.97 32.09 1.04
CA ASN A 671 -1.59 31.15 1.97
C ASN A 671 -1.95 29.89 1.20
N MET A 672 -1.44 28.76 1.66
CA MET A 672 -1.64 27.44 1.06
C MET A 672 -2.39 26.54 2.04
N GLU A 673 -3.45 25.93 1.54
CA GLU A 673 -4.31 24.99 2.26
C GLU A 673 -3.56 23.66 2.49
N ILE A 674 -3.63 23.17 3.72
CA ILE A 674 -3.29 21.78 4.09
C ILE A 674 -4.55 20.99 4.34
N ARG A 675 -4.52 19.69 4.03
CA ARG A 675 -5.65 18.78 4.16
C ARG A 675 -5.31 17.62 5.08
N GLU A 676 -6.34 16.92 5.53
CA GLU A 676 -6.19 15.72 6.34
C GLU A 676 -5.32 14.68 5.62
N GLY A 677 -4.43 14.02 6.37
CA GLY A 677 -3.45 13.08 5.83
C GLY A 677 -2.22 13.71 5.17
N GLU A 678 -2.00 15.04 5.28
CA GLU A 678 -0.78 15.69 4.76
C GLU A 678 0.17 16.17 5.85
N TYR A 679 -0.27 16.12 7.11
CA TYR A 679 0.46 16.67 8.25
C TYR A 679 0.21 15.85 9.52
N LEU A 680 1.10 16.03 10.48
CA LEU A 680 0.98 15.57 11.86
C LEU A 680 0.78 16.79 12.76
N ASP A 681 -0.29 16.80 13.58
CA ASP A 681 -0.49 17.85 14.58
C ASP A 681 0.50 17.63 15.73
N MET A 682 1.37 18.63 15.94
CA MET A 682 2.43 18.59 16.94
C MET A 682 2.02 19.29 18.23
N THR A 683 0.86 19.94 18.25
CA THR A 683 0.47 20.86 19.32
C THR A 683 0.32 20.15 20.66
N TYR A 684 -0.39 19.02 20.69
CA TYR A 684 -0.64 18.25 21.92
C TYR A 684 0.06 16.88 21.94
N LEU A 685 0.74 16.51 20.85
CA LEU A 685 1.59 15.32 20.83
C LEU A 685 2.76 15.47 21.82
N ASN A 686 3.32 14.37 22.31
CA ASN A 686 4.46 14.39 23.26
C ASN A 686 5.44 13.23 23.00
N SER A 687 6.66 13.36 23.53
CA SER A 687 7.76 12.42 23.32
C SER A 687 7.44 11.02 23.84
N VAL A 688 6.70 10.90 24.94
CA VAL A 688 6.34 9.60 25.55
C VAL A 688 5.47 8.78 24.58
N LEU A 689 4.45 9.41 23.98
CA LEU A 689 3.58 8.78 23.00
C LEU A 689 4.33 8.39 21.72
N ILE A 690 5.21 9.27 21.22
CA ILE A 690 6.03 8.99 20.05
C ILE A 690 7.00 7.83 20.30
N ARG A 691 7.70 7.83 21.45
CA ARG A 691 8.60 6.73 21.85
C ARG A 691 7.85 5.41 22.01
N TYR A 692 6.62 5.45 22.53
CA TYR A 692 5.76 4.28 22.58
C TYR A 692 5.46 3.74 21.19
N VAL A 693 5.01 4.57 20.23
CA VAL A 693 4.73 4.14 18.85
C VAL A 693 5.97 3.57 18.18
N ILE A 694 7.12 4.23 18.35
CA ILE A 694 8.41 3.75 17.80
C ILE A 694 8.79 2.38 18.39
N ARG A 695 8.46 2.12 19.65
CA ARG A 695 8.74 0.83 20.31
C ARG A 695 7.77 -0.26 19.89
N THR A 696 6.47 0.02 19.81
CA THR A 696 5.42 -0.98 19.57
C THR A 696 5.18 -1.24 18.08
N LYS A 697 5.55 -0.30 17.20
CA LYS A 697 5.32 -0.34 15.74
C LYS A 697 3.84 -0.34 15.34
N LYS A 698 2.94 -0.09 16.30
CA LYS A 698 1.49 -0.14 16.09
C LYS A 698 1.02 1.17 15.44
N VAL A 699 0.85 1.18 14.12
CA VAL A 699 0.40 2.36 13.36
C VAL A 699 -1.12 2.46 13.28
N GLY A 700 -1.83 1.37 12.97
CA GLY A 700 -3.27 1.41 12.69
C GLY A 700 -3.60 1.86 11.27
N ASN A 701 -4.77 2.43 11.04
CA ASN A 701 -5.22 2.93 9.74
C ASN A 701 -4.86 4.40 9.53
N VAL A 702 -3.56 4.69 9.45
CA VAL A 702 -3.06 6.03 9.12
C VAL A 702 -2.84 6.14 7.61
N TYR A 703 -3.17 7.29 7.04
CA TYR A 703 -3.03 7.57 5.61
C TYR A 703 -2.21 8.83 5.40
N ILE A 704 -1.30 8.79 4.43
CA ILE A 704 -0.59 9.97 3.92
C ILE A 704 -0.91 10.15 2.44
N GLY A 705 -1.43 11.32 2.06
CA GLY A 705 -1.81 11.62 0.67
C GLY A 705 -2.73 10.56 0.05
N GLY A 706 -3.71 10.07 0.81
CA GLY A 706 -4.68 9.04 0.39
C GLY A 706 -4.15 7.60 0.38
N THR A 707 -2.90 7.37 0.77
CA THR A 707 -2.29 6.02 0.78
C THR A 707 -2.12 5.52 2.21
N LYS A 708 -2.56 4.29 2.51
CA LYS A 708 -2.35 3.66 3.81
C LYS A 708 -0.85 3.45 4.02
N ILE A 709 -0.34 3.86 5.17
CA ILE A 709 1.09 3.82 5.47
C ILE A 709 1.45 2.69 6.43
N GLN A 710 2.68 2.18 6.29
CA GLN A 710 3.29 1.25 7.25
C GLN A 710 4.17 2.01 8.24
N PHE A 711 4.63 1.32 9.28
CA PHE A 711 5.53 1.90 10.28
C PHE A 711 6.81 2.46 9.68
N ALA A 712 7.38 1.76 8.69
CA ALA A 712 8.56 2.22 7.97
C ALA A 712 8.37 3.54 7.21
N ASP A 713 7.16 3.84 6.76
CA ASP A 713 6.86 5.05 6.01
C ASP A 713 6.77 6.28 6.95
N ILE A 714 6.24 6.08 8.16
CA ILE A 714 6.04 7.17 9.14
C ILE A 714 7.25 7.41 10.06
N ILE A 715 8.09 6.40 10.30
CA ILE A 715 9.17 6.48 11.30
C ILE A 715 10.12 7.69 11.12
N PRO A 716 10.50 8.12 9.90
CA PRO A 716 11.36 9.30 9.78
C PRO A 716 10.66 10.58 10.28
N TYR A 717 9.34 10.70 10.04
CA TYR A 717 8.53 11.81 10.56
C TYR A 717 8.37 11.74 12.06
N LEU A 718 8.19 10.53 12.63
CA LEU A 718 8.15 10.33 14.07
C LEU A 718 9.46 10.74 14.75
N ASN A 719 10.61 10.47 14.11
CA ASN A 719 11.92 10.88 14.63
C ASN A 719 12.07 12.40 14.61
N LYS A 720 11.67 13.05 13.52
CA LYS A 720 11.70 14.51 13.42
C LYS A 720 10.75 15.16 14.44
N ALA A 721 9.57 14.59 14.60
CA ALA A 721 8.60 14.95 15.62
C ALA A 721 9.20 14.82 17.03
N LEU A 722 9.88 13.71 17.33
CA LEU A 722 10.51 13.46 18.62
C LEU A 722 11.56 14.53 18.96
N GLU A 723 12.47 14.85 18.03
CA GLU A 723 13.49 15.89 18.20
C GLU A 723 12.86 17.24 18.59
N PHE A 724 11.82 17.65 17.86
CA PHE A 724 11.10 18.89 18.14
C PHE A 724 10.39 18.86 19.50
N LEU A 725 9.75 17.75 19.83
CA LEU A 725 9.01 17.58 21.08
C LEU A 725 9.94 17.60 22.28
N GLU A 726 11.12 16.99 22.19
CA GLU A 726 12.11 17.00 23.28
C GLU A 726 12.66 18.39 23.56
N GLU A 727 12.96 19.18 22.52
CA GLU A 727 13.37 20.57 22.71
C GLU A 727 12.24 21.40 23.35
N ARG A 728 11.00 21.23 22.90
CA ARG A 728 9.84 21.88 23.52
C ARG A 728 9.68 21.46 24.98
N GLU A 729 9.70 20.17 25.26
CA GLU A 729 9.51 19.62 26.60
C GLU A 729 10.66 19.98 27.56
N LYS A 730 11.89 20.19 27.07
CA LYS A 730 12.97 20.78 27.89
C LYS A 730 12.60 22.17 28.40
N THR A 731 12.00 23.01 27.55
CA THR A 731 11.54 24.36 27.95
C THR A 731 10.36 24.29 28.91
N GLU A 732 9.39 23.41 28.65
CA GLU A 732 8.22 23.20 29.51
C GLU A 732 8.64 22.65 30.89
N ALA A 733 9.58 21.71 30.93
CA ALA A 733 10.16 21.17 32.16
C ALA A 733 10.84 22.24 33.00
N ALA A 734 11.57 23.17 32.36
CA ALA A 734 12.21 24.28 33.06
C ALA A 734 11.18 25.19 33.75
N LEU A 735 10.06 25.49 33.08
CA LEU A 735 8.96 26.28 33.66
C LEU A 735 8.26 25.56 34.82
N LEU A 736 8.02 24.25 34.69
CA LEU A 736 7.35 23.45 35.71
C LEU A 736 8.20 23.26 36.96
N ARG A 737 9.52 23.07 36.80
CA ARG A 737 10.47 22.94 37.92
C ARG A 737 10.52 24.15 38.84
N LEU A 738 10.05 25.32 38.38
CA LEU A 738 9.91 26.51 39.24
C LEU A 738 8.77 26.38 40.26
N HIS A 739 7.86 25.42 40.06
CA HIS A 739 6.61 25.32 40.81
C HIS A 739 6.31 23.92 41.34
N MET A 740 6.92 22.86 40.80
CA MET A 740 6.75 21.48 41.26
C MET A 740 7.92 20.58 40.85
N ASP A 741 8.08 19.46 41.55
CA ASP A 741 8.97 18.37 41.12
C ASP A 741 8.32 17.57 39.98
N LEU A 742 9.12 17.22 38.96
CA LEU A 742 8.64 16.47 37.81
C LEU A 742 8.63 14.97 38.11
N TYR A 743 7.45 14.35 37.99
CA TYR A 743 7.25 12.91 38.10
C TYR A 743 7.40 12.21 36.75
N GLU A 744 7.47 10.88 36.74
CA GLU A 744 7.62 10.10 35.51
C GLU A 744 6.41 10.29 34.56
N ASN A 745 6.66 10.51 33.28
CA ASN A 745 5.63 10.72 32.23
C ASN A 745 4.74 11.96 32.40
N TRP A 746 5.18 12.99 33.15
CA TRP A 746 4.49 14.27 33.30
C TRP A 746 4.06 14.92 31.98
N GLN A 747 4.78 14.65 30.88
CA GLN A 747 4.49 15.17 29.54
C GLN A 747 3.09 14.80 29.05
N VAL A 748 2.63 13.58 29.37
CA VAL A 748 1.31 13.09 28.94
C VAL A 748 0.21 13.91 29.60
N ASP A 749 0.34 14.16 30.90
CA ASP A 749 -0.64 14.92 31.67
C ASP A 749 -0.65 16.40 31.27
N VAL A 750 0.52 17.00 31.03
CA VAL A 750 0.61 18.39 30.54
C VAL A 750 -0.02 18.52 29.16
N SER A 751 0.24 17.59 28.24
CA SER A 751 -0.40 17.59 26.92
C SER A 751 -1.91 17.47 27.02
N ARG A 752 -2.42 16.54 27.84
CA ARG A 752 -3.86 16.36 28.06
C ARG A 752 -4.49 17.60 28.68
N TRP A 753 -3.88 18.16 29.72
CA TRP A 753 -4.36 19.36 30.39
C TRP A 753 -4.39 20.57 29.45
N ARG A 754 -3.37 20.73 28.60
CA ARG A 754 -3.34 21.77 27.55
C ARG A 754 -4.46 21.58 26.54
N LEU A 755 -4.74 20.35 26.13
CA LEU A 755 -5.81 20.04 25.20
C LEU A 755 -7.19 20.39 25.78
N GLU A 756 -7.45 19.98 27.03
CA GLU A 756 -8.70 20.29 27.76
C GLU A 756 -8.92 21.79 27.94
N HIS A 757 -7.85 22.56 28.11
CA HIS A 757 -7.91 24.02 28.29
C HIS A 757 -7.71 24.83 26.99
N HIS A 758 -7.50 24.16 25.86
CA HIS A 758 -7.18 24.77 24.56
C HIS A 758 -5.93 25.70 24.58
N TYR A 759 -4.86 25.28 25.25
CA TYR A 759 -3.61 26.03 25.32
C TYR A 759 -2.54 25.49 24.38
N HIS A 760 -2.11 26.32 23.42
CA HIS A 760 -1.06 25.96 22.44
C HIS A 760 0.32 25.71 23.07
N GLU A 761 0.72 26.56 24.02
CA GLU A 761 2.06 26.58 24.60
C GLU A 761 1.96 26.74 26.12
N LEU A 762 2.89 26.14 26.86
CA LEU A 762 3.00 26.34 28.30
C LEU A 762 3.73 27.65 28.58
N THR A 763 3.07 28.58 29.25
CA THR A 763 3.69 29.82 29.76
C THR A 763 3.89 29.70 31.27
N GLU A 764 4.72 30.55 31.87
CA GLU A 764 4.97 30.54 33.32
C GLU A 764 3.66 30.58 34.14
N THR A 765 2.73 31.49 33.80
CA THR A 765 1.40 31.57 34.44
C THR A 765 0.61 30.27 34.33
N ARG A 766 0.69 29.59 33.17
CA ARG A 766 0.01 28.30 32.93
C ARG A 766 0.71 27.16 33.67
N ALA A 767 2.03 27.15 33.72
CA ALA A 767 2.83 26.18 34.47
C ALA A 767 2.50 26.25 35.97
N LYS A 768 2.37 27.45 36.54
CA LYS A 768 1.92 27.63 37.92
C LYS A 768 0.50 27.09 38.16
N LYS A 769 -0.41 27.30 37.20
CA LYS A 769 -1.78 26.76 37.29
C LYS A 769 -1.79 25.23 37.24
N PHE A 770 -1.06 24.63 36.29
CA PHE A 770 -0.89 23.19 36.18
C PHE A 770 -0.30 22.60 37.47
N ALA A 771 0.79 23.19 37.99
CA ALA A 771 1.42 22.76 39.24
C ALA A 771 0.43 22.82 40.42
N LYS A 772 -0.46 23.80 40.47
CA LYS A 772 -1.47 23.87 41.54
C LYS A 772 -2.51 22.74 41.48
N GLU A 773 -2.82 22.25 40.29
CA GLU A 773 -3.79 21.17 40.07
C GLU A 773 -3.15 19.77 40.21
N PHE A 774 -1.85 19.64 39.94
CA PHE A 774 -1.14 18.36 39.87
C PHE A 774 -0.02 18.18 40.90
N ALA A 775 0.33 19.21 41.68
CA ALA A 775 1.22 19.04 42.82
C ALA A 775 0.54 18.14 43.85
N ARG A 776 1.16 16.98 44.10
CA ARG A 776 0.80 16.09 45.20
C ARG A 776 1.52 16.49 46.47
#